data_AF-A0A954GSF6-F1
#
_entry.id   AF-A0A954GSF6-F1
#
_cell.length_a   1.000
_cell.length_b   1.000
_cell.length_c   1.000
_cell.angle_alpha   90.00
_cell.angle_beta   90.00
_cell.angle_gamma   90.00
#
_symmetry.space_group_name_H-M   'P 1'
#
loop_
_entity.id
_entity.type
_entity.pdbx_description
1 polymer ?
#
loop_
_entity_poly.entity_id
_entity_poly.type
_entity_poly.pdbx_seq_one_letter_code
_entity_poly.pdbx_strand_id
1 'polypeptide(L)'
;CGLDYLALDRSAPTLSGGESQRIRLAGQIGSGLVGVLYILDEPSIGLHPRDNTKLLESLLELRDQGNTVIVVEHDEETMRAADHIIDFGPGPGVRGGEIVAAGTYDDVVKSKKSVTGAYLSGRQSIPVPKQRRDVSGSERIRILGATHNNLRDIDIELPLGAFVCVTGVSGSGKSSVTNDILWQVINRDVNGGKGTPGTHKKIEGLKFIDKAIDIDQSPIGRTPRSNPATYVKLLDEIRTLYTQLPQAKMRGYKAGRFSFNVAEGRCEACEGHGATKLEMDFLADIWVPCTLCNGARFNHETLEVKYRDRSIADVLQMDVQEALEHFKNHPKIARLLQTLHDVGLDYLKLGQPSPTLSGGEAQRTKLARELGKRSTGSTLYLLDEPTTGLHFADVAKLLEVLHGFVDSGNTVVVVEHSLDVIKTADWVIDLGPEGGAGGGHVVVAGTPEEVASCKESYTGRALKEVLQPRKRKTTSKKKAAAKRQPLQNEIQIRGAAQHNLQAVDVTVPRDQMSVFCGPSGSGKTSLAMDTLYAEGQRRYVESLSAYARQFLGQMPKPKLEAISGLSPAIAIEQKTLGATPRSTVGTVTEVHDYLRVLFARLGQMYCPGCQEPIERQTTDQIIDRILALPEKTALYLAAPILVPVGQSYSKLWDRLGTQGYLRARINGTTYMLDDVPEMDHKREYSVEVIVDRIKVDPGQRGRVGDSVESALDLGRGEIHLVHVDRDVEEPDWRVDRLSLNYSCPRCDD
;
A
#
# COMPACT_ATOMS: atom_id res chain seq x y z
N CYS A 1 -9.96 11.00 4.83
CA CYS A 1 -9.25 9.70 4.92
C CYS A 1 -8.18 9.56 6.03
N GLY A 2 -7.82 10.57 6.86
CA GLY A 2 -6.92 10.35 8.01
C GLY A 2 -5.46 10.03 7.67
N LEU A 3 -4.86 10.75 6.72
CA LEU A 3 -3.49 10.55 6.21
C LEU A 3 -2.63 11.82 6.33
N ASP A 4 -3.02 12.75 7.19
CA ASP A 4 -2.39 14.05 7.43
C ASP A 4 -0.94 13.96 7.96
N TYR A 5 -0.56 12.81 8.52
CA TYR A 5 0.79 12.53 8.98
C TYR A 5 1.78 12.10 7.87
N LEU A 6 1.29 11.81 6.66
CA LEU A 6 2.14 11.38 5.55
C LEU A 6 2.69 12.58 4.77
N ALA A 7 3.99 12.53 4.46
CA ALA A 7 4.61 13.48 3.55
C ALA A 7 4.34 13.11 2.09
N LEU A 8 4.26 14.10 1.20
CA LEU A 8 4.00 13.88 -0.23
C LEU A 8 5.13 13.12 -0.94
N ASP A 9 6.36 13.22 -0.45
CA ASP A 9 7.54 12.51 -0.94
C ASP A 9 7.71 11.11 -0.34
N ARG A 10 6.83 10.70 0.59
CA ARG A 10 6.84 9.36 1.17
C ARG A 10 6.73 8.31 0.06
N SER A 11 7.68 7.40 0.04
CA SER A 11 7.79 6.36 -0.99
C SER A 11 6.65 5.34 -0.86
N ALA A 12 5.94 5.06 -1.97
CA ALA A 12 4.77 4.20 -1.99
C ALA A 12 5.03 2.76 -1.50
N PRO A 13 6.20 2.12 -1.77
CA PRO A 13 6.53 0.80 -1.22
C PRO A 13 6.67 0.75 0.31
N THR A 14 6.79 1.91 0.98
CA THR A 14 6.91 2.01 2.44
C THR A 14 5.59 2.27 3.15
N LEU A 15 4.49 2.28 2.38
CA LEU A 15 3.13 2.42 2.89
C LEU A 15 2.57 1.05 3.26
N SER A 16 1.82 1.00 4.34
CA SER A 16 0.95 -0.15 4.67
C SER A 16 -0.13 -0.34 3.60
N GLY A 17 -0.76 -1.53 3.59
CA GLY A 17 -1.90 -1.83 2.72
C GLY A 17 -3.05 -0.85 2.92
N GLY A 18 -3.41 -0.57 4.19
CA GLY A 18 -4.46 0.40 4.54
C GLY A 18 -4.12 1.84 4.13
N GLU A 19 -2.87 2.30 4.31
CA GLU A 19 -2.45 3.62 3.82
C GLU A 19 -2.56 3.73 2.31
N SER A 20 -2.08 2.71 1.58
CA SER A 20 -2.17 2.65 0.11
C SER A 20 -3.63 2.72 -0.36
N GLN A 21 -4.53 2.00 0.32
CA GLN A 21 -5.96 1.99 0.02
C GLN A 21 -6.60 3.37 0.25
N ARG A 22 -6.31 4.00 1.39
CA ARG A 22 -6.85 5.33 1.74
C ARG A 22 -6.32 6.44 0.84
N ILE A 23 -5.09 6.32 0.34
CA ILE A 23 -4.51 7.21 -0.67
C ILE A 23 -5.31 7.12 -1.98
N ARG A 24 -5.61 5.90 -2.45
CA ARG A 24 -6.44 5.69 -3.64
C ARG A 24 -7.84 6.28 -3.43
N LEU A 25 -8.46 6.04 -2.27
CA LEU A 25 -9.76 6.62 -1.93
C LEU A 25 -9.74 8.15 -1.97
N ALA A 26 -8.71 8.78 -1.40
CA ALA A 26 -8.56 10.24 -1.45
C ALA A 26 -8.45 10.76 -2.89
N GLY A 27 -7.70 10.06 -3.76
CA GLY A 27 -7.63 10.40 -5.19
C GLY A 27 -8.98 10.26 -5.91
N GLN A 28 -9.78 9.24 -5.58
CA GLN A 28 -11.11 9.06 -6.15
C GLN A 28 -12.13 10.10 -5.70
N ILE A 29 -12.05 10.56 -4.44
CA ILE A 29 -12.89 11.67 -3.97
C ILE A 29 -12.50 12.96 -4.70
N GLY A 30 -11.21 13.19 -4.92
CA GLY A 30 -10.69 14.37 -5.62
C GLY A 30 -11.05 14.43 -7.11
N SER A 31 -11.32 13.29 -7.76
CA SER A 31 -11.68 13.27 -9.20
C SER A 31 -13.11 13.73 -9.48
N GLY A 32 -13.99 13.70 -8.46
CA GLY A 32 -15.37 14.19 -8.58
C GLY A 32 -16.25 13.40 -9.54
N LEU A 33 -15.98 12.10 -9.72
CA LEU A 33 -16.79 11.23 -10.58
C LEU A 33 -18.21 11.03 -9.99
N VAL A 34 -19.21 10.92 -10.87
CA VAL A 34 -20.62 10.74 -10.52
C VAL A 34 -21.21 9.57 -11.31
N GLY A 35 -22.12 8.81 -10.71
CA GLY A 35 -22.76 7.65 -11.35
C GLY A 35 -21.88 6.41 -11.42
N VAL A 36 -20.83 6.34 -10.60
CA VAL A 36 -19.89 5.21 -10.53
C VAL A 36 -20.30 4.24 -9.41
N LEU A 37 -20.02 2.96 -9.60
CA LEU A 37 -20.08 1.94 -8.55
C LEU A 37 -18.70 1.78 -7.91
N TYR A 38 -18.52 2.26 -6.69
CA TYR A 38 -17.30 2.03 -5.91
C TYR A 38 -17.44 0.77 -5.07
N ILE A 39 -16.43 -0.10 -5.13
CA ILE A 39 -16.37 -1.34 -4.33
C ILE A 39 -15.10 -1.28 -3.49
N LEU A 40 -15.25 -1.24 -2.18
CA LEU A 40 -14.16 -1.13 -1.22
C LEU A 40 -14.06 -2.40 -0.38
N ASP A 41 -12.86 -2.93 -0.24
CA ASP A 41 -12.59 -4.13 0.56
C ASP A 41 -11.94 -3.73 1.90
N GLU A 42 -12.72 -3.76 2.98
CA GLU A 42 -12.26 -3.53 4.35
C GLU A 42 -11.43 -2.24 4.54
N PRO A 43 -11.99 -1.05 4.20
CA PRO A 43 -11.24 0.21 4.21
C PRO A 43 -10.82 0.69 5.62
N SER A 44 -11.41 0.15 6.69
CA SER A 44 -11.06 0.46 8.08
C SER A 44 -9.80 -0.25 8.58
N ILE A 45 -9.21 -1.15 7.79
CA ILE A 45 -8.01 -1.89 8.20
C ILE A 45 -6.86 -0.96 8.61
N GLY A 46 -6.23 -1.29 9.73
CA GLY A 46 -5.12 -0.53 10.32
C GLY A 46 -5.49 0.90 10.72
N LEU A 47 -6.78 1.22 10.83
CA LEU A 47 -7.24 2.51 11.36
C LEU A 47 -7.52 2.39 12.85
N HIS A 48 -7.02 3.39 13.56
CA HIS A 48 -7.45 3.62 14.93
C HIS A 48 -8.93 4.06 14.97
N PRO A 49 -9.73 3.64 15.97
CA PRO A 49 -11.16 3.97 16.05
C PRO A 49 -11.47 5.46 15.86
N ARG A 50 -10.60 6.34 16.37
CA ARG A 50 -10.67 7.81 16.16
C ARG A 50 -10.76 8.21 14.68
N ASP A 51 -9.96 7.59 13.81
CA ASP A 51 -9.84 7.97 12.41
C ASP A 51 -10.87 7.24 11.52
N ASN A 52 -11.53 6.21 12.05
CA ASN A 52 -12.65 5.52 11.38
C ASN A 52 -13.80 6.49 11.06
N THR A 53 -14.11 7.43 11.96
CA THR A 53 -15.12 8.47 11.71
C THR A 53 -14.80 9.31 10.47
N LYS A 54 -13.53 9.71 10.29
CA LYS A 54 -13.10 10.49 9.11
C LYS A 54 -13.18 9.68 7.82
N LEU A 55 -12.89 8.37 7.89
CA LEU A 55 -13.07 7.47 6.76
C LEU A 55 -14.55 7.39 6.38
N LEU A 56 -15.41 7.15 7.36
CA LEU A 56 -16.84 7.03 7.16
C LEU A 56 -17.44 8.30 6.54
N GLU A 57 -17.06 9.48 7.02
CA GLU A 57 -17.45 10.76 6.40
C GLU A 57 -17.03 10.84 4.93
N SER A 58 -15.82 10.38 4.60
CA SER A 58 -15.31 10.33 3.22
C SER A 58 -16.13 9.37 2.33
N LEU A 59 -16.58 8.23 2.87
CA LEU A 59 -17.43 7.27 2.15
C LEU A 59 -18.84 7.82 1.92
N LEU A 60 -19.39 8.50 2.93
CA LEU A 60 -20.70 9.16 2.82
C LEU A 60 -20.65 10.32 1.82
N GLU A 61 -19.57 11.09 1.78
CA GLU A 61 -19.34 12.12 0.77
C GLU A 61 -19.29 11.53 -0.64
N LEU A 62 -18.55 10.44 -0.84
CA LEU A 62 -18.47 9.75 -2.12
C LEU A 62 -19.85 9.27 -2.60
N ARG A 63 -20.67 8.72 -1.69
CA ARG A 63 -22.07 8.37 -1.96
C ARG A 63 -22.89 9.61 -2.32
N ASP A 64 -22.79 10.67 -1.52
CA ASP A 64 -23.63 11.87 -1.64
C ASP A 64 -23.35 12.68 -2.92
N GLN A 65 -22.17 12.49 -3.55
CA GLN A 65 -21.87 12.96 -4.90
C GLN A 65 -22.72 12.29 -6.00
N GLY A 66 -23.51 11.25 -5.68
CA GLY A 66 -24.34 10.51 -6.63
C GLY A 66 -23.69 9.22 -7.12
N ASN A 67 -22.91 8.56 -6.25
CA ASN A 67 -22.29 7.28 -6.53
C ASN A 67 -22.93 6.16 -5.69
N THR A 68 -22.83 4.94 -6.18
CA THR A 68 -23.18 3.74 -5.41
C THR A 68 -21.92 3.22 -4.73
N VAL A 69 -21.96 3.02 -3.41
CA VAL A 69 -20.78 2.61 -2.63
C VAL A 69 -21.06 1.26 -1.98
N ILE A 70 -20.32 0.22 -2.36
CA ILE A 70 -20.35 -1.10 -1.73
C ILE A 70 -19.09 -1.24 -0.87
N VAL A 71 -19.26 -1.52 0.41
CA VAL A 71 -18.15 -1.72 1.34
C VAL A 71 -18.23 -3.13 1.92
N VAL A 72 -17.20 -3.94 1.70
CA VAL A 72 -17.04 -5.21 2.44
C VAL A 72 -16.43 -4.88 3.80
N GLU A 73 -17.14 -5.17 4.89
CA GLU A 73 -16.74 -4.74 6.24
C GLU A 73 -17.25 -5.65 7.38
N HIS A 74 -16.56 -5.54 8.50
CA HIS A 74 -16.76 -6.11 9.81
C HIS A 74 -16.89 -5.06 10.93
N ASP A 75 -16.58 -3.78 10.69
CA ASP A 75 -16.74 -2.68 11.65
C ASP A 75 -18.20 -2.32 11.96
N GLU A 76 -18.52 -2.19 13.25
CA GLU A 76 -19.87 -1.87 13.72
C GLU A 76 -20.30 -0.45 13.32
N GLU A 77 -19.40 0.54 13.36
CA GLU A 77 -19.76 1.93 13.06
C GLU A 77 -20.14 2.10 11.59
N THR A 78 -19.37 1.47 10.70
CA THR A 78 -19.64 1.44 9.26
C THR A 78 -20.96 0.74 8.96
N MET A 79 -21.23 -0.43 9.56
CA MET A 79 -22.52 -1.11 9.43
C MET A 79 -23.69 -0.25 9.93
N ARG A 80 -23.51 0.45 11.05
CA ARG A 80 -24.55 1.31 11.64
C ARG A 80 -24.87 2.52 10.76
N ALA A 81 -23.90 3.00 9.99
CA ALA A 81 -24.04 4.14 9.09
C ALA A 81 -24.50 3.75 7.67
N ALA A 82 -24.52 2.46 7.34
CA ALA A 82 -24.97 1.95 6.05
C ALA A 82 -26.44 2.23 5.80
N ASP A 83 -26.78 2.54 4.54
CA ASP A 83 -28.17 2.66 4.10
C ASP A 83 -28.80 1.27 3.94
N HIS A 84 -27.98 0.30 3.53
CA HIS A 84 -28.38 -1.10 3.34
C HIS A 84 -27.24 -2.04 3.78
N ILE A 85 -27.59 -3.19 4.34
CA ILE A 85 -26.64 -4.23 4.76
C ILE A 85 -27.06 -5.55 4.10
N ILE A 86 -26.07 -6.28 3.59
CA ILE A 86 -26.23 -7.65 3.10
C ILE A 86 -25.31 -8.53 3.93
N ASP A 87 -25.90 -9.40 4.74
CA ASP A 87 -25.19 -10.32 5.60
C ASP A 87 -25.10 -11.71 4.97
N PHE A 88 -23.87 -12.20 4.85
CA PHE A 88 -23.53 -13.48 4.25
C PHE A 88 -23.28 -14.53 5.32
N GLY A 89 -23.72 -15.75 5.09
CA GLY A 89 -23.50 -16.84 6.04
C GLY A 89 -24.17 -18.14 5.60
N PRO A 90 -24.61 -18.98 6.55
CA PRO A 90 -24.45 -18.85 8.01
C PRO A 90 -23.02 -19.09 8.53
N GLY A 91 -22.13 -19.68 7.72
CA GLY A 91 -20.75 -19.97 8.09
C GLY A 91 -19.75 -19.78 6.95
N PRO A 92 -18.50 -20.24 7.14
CA PRO A 92 -17.46 -20.14 6.11
C PRO A 92 -17.55 -21.28 5.08
N GLY A 93 -16.99 -21.07 3.88
CA GLY A 93 -16.76 -22.11 2.87
C GLY A 93 -18.07 -22.70 2.33
N VAL A 94 -18.16 -24.03 2.32
CA VAL A 94 -19.37 -24.77 1.88
C VAL A 94 -20.61 -24.53 2.75
N ARG A 95 -20.44 -24.01 3.97
CA ARG A 95 -21.55 -23.58 4.86
C ARG A 95 -21.91 -22.10 4.69
N GLY A 96 -21.22 -21.41 3.78
CA GLY A 96 -21.49 -20.04 3.39
C GLY A 96 -22.15 -19.97 2.02
N GLY A 97 -22.00 -18.82 1.38
CA GLY A 97 -22.50 -18.61 0.03
C GLY A 97 -24.00 -18.33 -0.04
N GLU A 98 -24.65 -18.06 1.10
CA GLU A 98 -26.04 -17.66 1.19
C GLU A 98 -26.18 -16.27 1.83
N ILE A 99 -27.27 -15.57 1.52
CA ILE A 99 -27.65 -14.32 2.21
C ILE A 99 -28.56 -14.67 3.37
N VAL A 100 -28.10 -14.41 4.60
CA VAL A 100 -28.84 -14.73 5.82
C VAL A 100 -29.71 -13.59 6.31
N ALA A 101 -29.38 -12.35 5.92
CA ALA A 101 -30.20 -11.16 6.11
C ALA A 101 -29.83 -10.10 5.06
N ALA A 102 -30.82 -9.33 4.60
CA ALA A 102 -30.60 -8.13 3.79
C ALA A 102 -31.62 -7.08 4.18
N GLY A 103 -31.21 -5.81 4.29
CA GLY A 103 -32.10 -4.71 4.67
C GLY A 103 -31.37 -3.63 5.45
N THR A 104 -32.08 -2.95 6.36
CA THR A 104 -31.48 -1.93 7.23
C THR A 104 -30.70 -2.57 8.38
N TYR A 105 -29.89 -1.77 9.09
CA TYR A 105 -29.22 -2.19 10.33
C TYR A 105 -30.17 -2.89 11.31
N ASP A 106 -31.36 -2.33 11.52
CA ASP A 106 -32.35 -2.89 12.44
C ASP A 106 -32.91 -4.24 11.97
N ASP A 107 -32.96 -4.49 10.67
CA ASP A 107 -33.43 -5.77 10.10
C ASP A 107 -32.39 -6.88 10.34
N VAL A 108 -31.11 -6.58 10.14
CA VAL A 108 -30.00 -7.51 10.42
C VAL A 108 -29.92 -7.85 11.91
N VAL A 109 -30.02 -6.84 12.78
CA VAL A 109 -30.02 -7.02 14.25
C VAL A 109 -31.14 -7.95 14.74
N LYS A 110 -32.33 -7.85 14.14
CA LYS A 110 -33.50 -8.70 14.45
C LYS A 110 -33.38 -10.11 13.90
N SER A 111 -32.58 -10.31 12.85
CA SER A 111 -32.41 -11.63 12.22
C SER A 111 -31.78 -12.62 13.20
N LYS A 112 -32.47 -13.74 13.44
CA LYS A 112 -31.96 -14.83 14.29
C LYS A 112 -30.92 -15.69 13.57
N LYS A 113 -30.94 -15.71 12.23
CA LYS A 113 -30.00 -16.47 11.38
C LYS A 113 -28.65 -15.77 11.23
N SER A 114 -28.64 -14.44 11.37
CA SER A 114 -27.45 -13.60 11.22
C SER A 114 -26.54 -13.72 12.45
N VAL A 115 -25.32 -14.23 12.24
CA VAL A 115 -24.27 -14.23 13.26
C VAL A 115 -23.84 -12.79 13.56
N THR A 116 -23.68 -11.97 12.52
CA THR A 116 -23.38 -10.54 12.66
C THR A 116 -24.44 -9.83 13.50
N GLY A 117 -25.72 -10.04 13.21
CA GLY A 117 -26.85 -9.54 13.98
C GLY A 117 -26.86 -10.00 15.44
N ALA A 118 -26.31 -11.19 15.75
CA ALA A 118 -26.14 -11.65 17.13
C ALA A 118 -25.12 -10.80 17.90
N TYR A 119 -23.98 -10.45 17.28
CA TYR A 119 -22.98 -9.56 17.87
C TYR A 119 -23.47 -8.11 17.98
N LEU A 120 -24.07 -7.57 16.89
CA LEU A 120 -24.59 -6.20 16.86
C LEU A 120 -25.71 -5.98 17.90
N SER A 121 -26.59 -6.97 18.09
CA SER A 121 -27.64 -6.92 19.12
C SER A 121 -27.13 -7.09 20.55
N GLY A 122 -25.89 -7.55 20.74
CA GLY A 122 -25.33 -7.95 22.03
C GLY A 122 -25.85 -9.31 22.54
N ARG A 123 -26.53 -10.11 21.70
CA ARG A 123 -26.85 -11.51 22.02
C ARG A 123 -25.60 -12.38 22.14
N GLN A 124 -24.56 -12.02 21.38
CA GLN A 124 -23.20 -12.52 21.50
C GLN A 124 -22.25 -11.33 21.67
N SER A 125 -21.13 -11.56 22.35
CA SER A 125 -20.09 -10.56 22.55
C SER A 125 -18.81 -11.25 23.01
N ILE A 126 -17.66 -10.68 22.67
CA ILE A 126 -16.38 -11.06 23.30
C ILE A 126 -16.40 -10.49 24.73
N PRO A 127 -16.35 -11.33 25.78
CA PRO A 127 -16.46 -10.87 27.15
C PRO A 127 -15.16 -10.18 27.61
N VAL A 128 -15.30 -9.20 28.51
CA VAL A 128 -14.13 -8.67 29.25
C VAL A 128 -13.71 -9.73 30.28
N PRO A 129 -12.41 -10.08 30.39
CA PRO A 129 -11.93 -11.00 31.41
C PRO A 129 -12.32 -10.55 32.82
N LYS A 130 -12.82 -11.47 33.65
CA LYS A 130 -13.24 -11.14 35.02
C LYS A 130 -12.05 -10.75 35.92
N GLN A 131 -10.90 -11.33 35.64
CA GLN A 131 -9.62 -11.06 36.29
C GLN A 131 -8.55 -11.05 35.20
N ARG A 132 -7.61 -10.10 35.29
CA ARG A 132 -6.42 -10.05 34.44
C ARG A 132 -5.29 -10.81 35.12
N ARG A 133 -4.34 -11.31 34.35
CA ARG A 133 -3.13 -11.93 34.89
C ARG A 133 -2.32 -10.87 35.64
N ASP A 134 -1.86 -11.19 36.85
CA ASP A 134 -1.06 -10.27 37.65
C ASP A 134 0.37 -10.19 37.09
N VAL A 135 0.75 -9.02 36.59
CA VAL A 135 2.05 -8.73 35.97
C VAL A 135 2.95 -7.83 36.83
N SER A 136 2.57 -7.59 38.09
CA SER A 136 3.34 -6.73 39.00
C SER A 136 4.70 -7.31 39.35
N GLY A 137 4.80 -8.63 39.49
CA GLY A 137 6.04 -9.37 39.77
C GLY A 137 6.64 -10.12 38.58
N SER A 138 6.11 -9.94 37.36
CA SER A 138 6.59 -10.65 36.18
C SER A 138 7.94 -10.13 35.72
N GLU A 139 8.78 -11.01 35.18
CA GLU A 139 9.97 -10.61 34.43
C GLU A 139 9.59 -9.73 33.22
N ARG A 140 10.48 -8.85 32.80
CA ARG A 140 10.19 -7.84 31.76
C ARG A 140 11.28 -7.78 30.71
N ILE A 141 10.87 -7.58 29.45
CA ILE A 141 11.75 -7.08 28.40
C ILE A 141 11.67 -5.55 28.41
N ARG A 142 12.83 -4.89 28.48
CA ARG A 142 12.92 -3.42 28.49
C ARG A 142 13.63 -2.94 27.24
N ILE A 143 12.98 -2.08 26.47
CA ILE A 143 13.58 -1.35 25.35
C ILE A 143 13.96 0.03 25.88
N LEU A 144 15.24 0.37 25.87
CA LEU A 144 15.74 1.62 26.44
C LEU A 144 16.22 2.57 25.34
N GLY A 145 15.78 3.82 25.44
CA GLY A 145 16.14 4.94 24.57
C GLY A 145 15.92 4.69 23.09
N ALA A 146 14.71 4.28 22.71
CA ALA A 146 14.34 4.06 21.32
C ALA A 146 14.17 5.39 20.58
N THR A 147 14.91 5.56 19.48
CA THR A 147 14.95 6.79 18.66
C THR A 147 14.80 6.52 17.15
N HIS A 148 14.41 5.30 16.78
CA HIS A 148 14.18 4.94 15.37
C HIS A 148 12.97 5.70 14.79
N ASN A 149 13.09 6.17 13.54
CA ASN A 149 12.05 6.93 12.84
C ASN A 149 11.55 8.15 13.63
N ASN A 150 10.29 8.16 14.07
CA ASN A 150 9.69 9.27 14.81
C ASN A 150 9.73 9.08 16.33
N LEU A 151 10.32 8.00 16.86
CA LEU A 151 10.40 7.73 18.30
C LEU A 151 11.28 8.77 19.03
N ARG A 152 10.85 9.18 20.24
CA ARG A 152 11.41 10.33 20.97
C ARG A 152 12.18 9.93 22.23
N ASP A 153 13.22 9.10 22.05
CA ASP A 153 14.07 8.57 23.14
C ASP A 153 13.24 7.91 24.26
N ILE A 154 12.37 6.97 23.86
CA ILE A 154 11.40 6.35 24.77
C ILE A 154 11.92 5.06 25.38
N ASP A 155 11.50 4.81 26.62
CA ASP A 155 11.69 3.55 27.32
C ASP A 155 10.36 2.78 27.36
N ILE A 156 10.39 1.49 27.03
CA ILE A 156 9.20 0.62 26.98
C ILE A 156 9.47 -0.65 27.77
N GLU A 157 8.51 -1.04 28.61
CA GLU A 157 8.55 -2.28 29.37
C GLU A 157 7.44 -3.25 28.96
N LEU A 158 7.82 -4.49 28.65
CA LEU A 158 6.93 -5.57 28.24
C LEU A 158 6.91 -6.66 29.33
N PRO A 159 5.81 -6.85 30.08
CA PRO A 159 5.69 -7.95 31.02
C PRO A 159 5.63 -9.30 30.29
N LEU A 160 6.39 -10.27 30.79
CA LEU A 160 6.40 -11.65 30.28
C LEU A 160 5.31 -12.49 30.94
N GLY A 161 4.84 -13.53 30.25
CA GLY A 161 3.76 -14.42 30.70
C GLY A 161 2.38 -13.76 30.64
N ALA A 162 2.22 -12.72 29.81
CA ALA A 162 1.01 -11.91 29.71
C ALA A 162 0.57 -11.74 28.25
N PHE A 163 -0.71 -11.40 28.07
CA PHE A 163 -1.24 -10.89 26.81
C PHE A 163 -1.04 -9.37 26.75
N VAL A 164 -0.08 -8.91 25.94
CA VAL A 164 0.33 -7.51 25.85
C VAL A 164 -0.15 -6.91 24.52
N CYS A 165 -0.85 -5.78 24.57
CA CYS A 165 -1.23 -5.02 23.38
C CYS A 165 -0.40 -3.74 23.23
N VAL A 166 0.13 -3.51 22.03
CA VAL A 166 0.72 -2.24 21.61
C VAL A 166 -0.31 -1.50 20.75
N THR A 167 -0.73 -0.33 21.21
CA THR A 167 -1.85 0.46 20.66
C THR A 167 -1.39 1.87 20.32
N GLY A 168 -2.29 2.68 19.78
CA GLY A 168 -2.00 4.06 19.36
C GLY A 168 -2.42 4.34 17.92
N VAL A 169 -2.51 5.62 17.57
CA VAL A 169 -2.98 6.07 16.23
C VAL A 169 -2.04 5.64 15.09
N SER A 170 -2.53 5.64 13.84
CA SER A 170 -1.69 5.31 12.68
C SER A 170 -0.52 6.29 12.60
N GLY A 171 0.70 5.77 12.37
CA GLY A 171 1.93 6.57 12.38
C GLY A 171 2.49 6.94 13.77
N SER A 172 1.93 6.43 14.88
CA SER A 172 2.43 6.76 16.23
C SER A 172 3.80 6.16 16.58
N GLY A 173 4.24 5.13 15.85
CA GLY A 173 5.52 4.43 16.07
C GLY A 173 5.40 2.94 16.46
N LYS A 174 4.20 2.34 16.45
CA LYS A 174 3.95 0.93 16.82
C LYS A 174 4.90 -0.05 16.13
N SER A 175 4.87 -0.11 14.79
CA SER A 175 5.73 -1.01 14.02
C SER A 175 7.22 -0.71 14.19
N SER A 176 7.60 0.54 14.46
CA SER A 176 8.98 0.91 14.74
C SER A 176 9.48 0.36 16.07
N VAL A 177 8.62 0.28 17.08
CA VAL A 177 8.94 -0.38 18.35
C VAL A 177 8.95 -1.90 18.18
N THR A 178 7.90 -2.47 17.59
CA THR A 178 7.71 -3.93 17.58
C THR A 178 8.53 -4.63 16.51
N ASN A 179 8.44 -4.20 15.25
CA ASN A 179 8.99 -4.93 14.11
C ASN A 179 10.43 -4.47 13.81
N ASP A 180 10.69 -3.16 13.86
CA ASP A 180 11.99 -2.59 13.47
C ASP A 180 13.03 -2.66 14.61
N ILE A 181 12.60 -2.59 15.87
CA ILE A 181 13.48 -2.69 17.04
C ILE A 181 13.37 -4.06 17.71
N LEU A 182 12.24 -4.35 18.37
CA LEU A 182 12.11 -5.51 19.25
C LEU A 182 12.34 -6.83 18.50
N TRP A 183 11.64 -7.06 17.39
CA TRP A 183 11.80 -8.27 16.59
C TRP A 183 13.20 -8.40 16.01
N GLN A 184 13.77 -7.33 15.44
CA GLN A 184 15.12 -7.38 14.88
C GLN A 184 16.18 -7.75 15.93
N VAL A 185 16.07 -7.22 17.15
CA VAL A 185 16.98 -7.57 18.25
C VAL A 185 16.80 -9.02 18.67
N ILE A 186 15.56 -9.44 18.94
CA ILE A 186 15.31 -10.81 19.41
C ILE A 186 15.71 -11.83 18.33
N ASN A 187 15.41 -11.56 17.05
CA ASN A 187 15.78 -12.45 15.97
C ASN A 187 17.30 -12.60 15.86
N ARG A 188 18.07 -11.53 16.07
CA ARG A 188 19.54 -11.55 16.06
C ARG A 188 20.12 -12.25 17.28
N ASP A 189 19.66 -11.87 18.47
CA ASP A 189 20.34 -12.16 19.74
C ASP A 189 19.79 -13.42 20.45
N VAL A 190 18.54 -13.83 20.16
CA VAL A 190 17.92 -15.04 20.74
C VAL A 190 17.75 -16.14 19.69
N ASN A 191 17.18 -15.81 18.52
CA ASN A 191 16.92 -16.82 17.48
C ASN A 191 18.18 -17.17 16.66
N GLY A 192 19.26 -16.40 16.75
CA GLY A 192 20.48 -16.58 15.94
C GLY A 192 20.31 -16.27 14.45
N GLY A 193 19.28 -15.49 14.10
CA GLY A 193 19.00 -15.03 12.74
C GLY A 193 19.77 -13.77 12.35
N LYS A 194 19.45 -13.23 11.17
CA LYS A 194 19.92 -11.91 10.74
C LYS A 194 18.89 -10.87 11.16
N GLY A 195 19.33 -9.84 11.88
CA GLY A 195 18.50 -8.68 12.22
C GLY A 195 19.33 -7.40 12.17
N THR A 196 18.72 -6.33 11.65
CA THR A 196 19.30 -4.97 11.64
C THR A 196 18.39 -4.06 12.46
N PRO A 197 18.57 -4.03 13.79
CA PRO A 197 17.70 -3.25 14.66
C PRO A 197 17.72 -1.76 14.34
N GLY A 198 16.55 -1.13 14.42
CA GLY A 198 16.43 0.32 14.43
C GLY A 198 17.19 0.95 15.61
N THR A 199 17.43 2.26 15.55
CA THR A 199 18.20 3.01 16.55
C THR A 199 17.57 2.93 17.94
N HIS A 200 18.33 2.40 18.90
CA HIS A 200 17.98 2.31 20.32
C HIS A 200 19.25 2.25 21.19
N LYS A 201 19.16 2.50 22.50
CA LYS A 201 20.33 2.42 23.40
C LYS A 201 20.65 0.99 23.81
N LYS A 202 19.66 0.25 24.32
CA LYS A 202 19.84 -1.13 24.81
C LYS A 202 18.50 -1.87 24.94
N ILE A 203 18.51 -3.20 24.85
CA ILE A 203 17.40 -4.05 25.28
C ILE A 203 17.86 -4.95 26.44
N GLU A 204 17.03 -5.04 27.48
CA GLU A 204 17.26 -5.89 28.65
C GLU A 204 16.16 -6.96 28.77
N GLY A 205 16.43 -8.04 29.52
CA GLY A 205 15.44 -9.09 29.78
C GLY A 205 15.37 -10.23 28.74
N LEU A 206 16.22 -10.21 27.70
CA LEU A 206 16.24 -11.24 26.65
C LEU A 206 16.53 -12.66 27.17
N LYS A 207 17.22 -12.78 28.32
CA LYS A 207 17.56 -14.08 28.96
C LYS A 207 16.34 -14.87 29.45
N PHE A 208 15.19 -14.24 29.55
CA PHE A 208 13.95 -14.85 30.07
C PHE A 208 13.12 -15.54 28.98
N ILE A 209 13.50 -15.36 27.71
CA ILE A 209 12.85 -16.03 26.58
C ILE A 209 13.83 -17.00 25.91
N ASP A 210 13.30 -18.13 25.42
CA ASP A 210 14.11 -19.15 24.75
C ASP A 210 14.09 -19.02 23.21
N LYS A 211 13.01 -18.45 22.68
CA LYS A 211 12.81 -18.12 21.27
C LYS A 211 11.71 -17.07 21.14
N ALA A 212 11.70 -16.37 20.00
CA ALA A 212 10.56 -15.58 19.58
C ALA A 212 10.08 -15.94 18.18
N ILE A 213 8.80 -15.76 17.96
CA ILE A 213 8.13 -16.07 16.70
C ILE A 213 7.33 -14.84 16.28
N ASP A 214 7.72 -14.26 15.16
CA ASP A 214 6.96 -13.23 14.46
C ASP A 214 5.91 -13.89 13.55
N ILE A 215 4.65 -13.49 13.72
CA ILE A 215 3.51 -13.96 12.95
C ILE A 215 2.87 -12.75 12.27
N ASP A 216 3.47 -12.38 11.14
CA ASP A 216 3.03 -11.32 10.26
C ASP A 216 2.10 -11.83 9.13
N GLN A 217 1.54 -10.88 8.37
CA GLN A 217 0.66 -11.15 7.23
C GLN A 217 1.41 -11.48 5.93
N SER A 218 2.75 -11.56 5.96
CA SER A 218 3.52 -11.90 4.77
C SER A 218 3.15 -13.29 4.22
N PRO A 219 3.21 -13.52 2.90
CA PRO A 219 2.86 -14.82 2.32
C PRO A 219 3.70 -15.95 2.92
N ILE A 220 3.08 -17.09 3.24
CA ILE A 220 3.77 -18.30 3.76
C ILE A 220 4.77 -18.92 2.75
N GLY A 221 4.73 -18.46 1.50
CA GLY A 221 5.65 -18.79 0.44
C GLY A 221 5.32 -18.01 -0.84
N ARG A 222 6.33 -17.82 -1.69
CA ARG A 222 6.21 -17.04 -2.94
C ARG A 222 5.86 -17.87 -4.16
N THR A 223 5.76 -19.20 -4.03
CA THR A 223 5.50 -20.12 -5.15
C THR A 223 4.26 -20.97 -4.88
N PRO A 224 3.58 -21.47 -5.94
CA PRO A 224 2.46 -22.40 -5.80
C PRO A 224 2.78 -23.74 -5.12
N ARG A 225 4.08 -24.06 -4.95
CA ARG A 225 4.52 -25.25 -4.20
C ARG A 225 4.31 -25.09 -2.69
N SER A 226 4.28 -23.86 -2.17
CA SER A 226 3.88 -23.60 -0.79
C SER A 226 2.36 -23.54 -0.71
N ASN A 227 1.79 -24.20 0.30
CA ASN A 227 0.36 -24.24 0.59
C ASN A 227 0.14 -24.59 2.08
N PRO A 228 -1.08 -24.46 2.62
CA PRO A 228 -1.35 -24.76 4.03
C PRO A 228 -0.87 -26.14 4.47
N ALA A 229 -1.14 -27.18 3.67
CA ALA A 229 -0.77 -28.56 4.01
C ALA A 229 0.74 -28.80 4.11
N THR A 230 1.54 -28.18 3.22
CA THR A 230 3.01 -28.25 3.28
C THR A 230 3.57 -27.42 4.43
N TYR A 231 2.98 -26.26 4.71
CA TYR A 231 3.45 -25.35 5.74
C TYR A 231 3.27 -25.92 7.15
N VAL A 232 2.08 -26.44 7.46
CA VAL A 232 1.80 -27.07 8.78
C VAL A 232 2.42 -28.47 8.93
N LYS A 233 3.05 -29.00 7.88
CA LYS A 233 3.59 -30.37 7.75
C LYS A 233 2.53 -31.49 7.74
N LEU A 234 1.27 -31.13 7.47
CA LEU A 234 0.19 -32.09 7.28
C LEU A 234 0.46 -33.03 6.09
N LEU A 235 1.00 -32.50 5.00
CA LEU A 235 1.27 -33.30 3.79
C LEU A 235 2.29 -34.43 4.07
N ASP A 236 3.18 -34.29 5.04
CA ASP A 236 4.17 -35.32 5.36
C ASP A 236 3.52 -36.57 5.95
N GLU A 237 2.55 -36.38 6.84
CA GLU A 237 1.75 -37.46 7.44
C GLU A 237 0.80 -38.09 6.40
N ILE A 238 0.18 -37.28 5.55
CA ILE A 238 -0.68 -37.78 4.45
C ILE A 238 0.15 -38.62 3.47
N ARG A 239 1.33 -38.15 3.04
CA ARG A 239 2.22 -38.92 2.16
C ARG A 239 2.59 -40.25 2.78
N THR A 240 2.91 -40.26 4.07
CA THR A 240 3.24 -41.48 4.80
C THR A 240 2.06 -42.46 4.81
N LEU A 241 0.83 -41.99 5.06
CA LEU A 241 -0.37 -42.82 4.96
C LEU A 241 -0.53 -43.45 3.57
N TYR A 242 -0.34 -42.67 2.50
CA TYR A 242 -0.51 -43.17 1.12
C TYR A 242 0.49 -44.27 0.77
N THR A 243 1.71 -44.26 1.32
CA THR A 243 2.67 -45.37 1.14
C THR A 243 2.21 -46.69 1.76
N GLN A 244 1.30 -46.64 2.74
CA GLN A 244 0.83 -47.82 3.45
C GLN A 244 -0.31 -48.53 2.72
N LEU A 245 -0.90 -47.90 1.70
CA LEU A 245 -2.02 -48.43 0.93
C LEU A 245 -1.59 -49.64 0.08
N PRO A 246 -2.47 -50.64 -0.13
CA PRO A 246 -2.13 -51.85 -0.89
C PRO A 246 -1.60 -51.57 -2.30
N GLN A 247 -2.25 -50.64 -3.02
CA GLN A 247 -1.85 -50.22 -4.37
C GLN A 247 -0.45 -49.61 -4.40
N ALA A 248 -0.10 -48.79 -3.40
CA ALA A 248 1.22 -48.17 -3.28
C ALA A 248 2.30 -49.21 -2.92
N LYS A 249 2.01 -50.12 -1.97
CA LYS A 249 2.91 -51.19 -1.57
C LYS A 249 3.24 -52.14 -2.72
N MET A 250 2.23 -52.54 -3.50
CA MET A 250 2.41 -53.39 -4.68
C MET A 250 3.34 -52.76 -5.73
N ARG A 251 3.28 -51.44 -5.89
CA ARG A 251 4.09 -50.69 -6.86
C ARG A 251 5.43 -50.20 -6.29
N GLY A 252 5.73 -50.49 -5.03
CA GLY A 252 6.96 -50.06 -4.36
C GLY A 252 7.05 -48.54 -4.11
N TYR A 253 5.93 -47.83 -4.13
CA TYR A 253 5.92 -46.37 -3.99
C TYR A 253 6.29 -45.91 -2.58
N LYS A 254 7.22 -44.96 -2.49
CA LYS A 254 7.63 -44.30 -1.25
C LYS A 254 7.03 -42.90 -1.12
N ALA A 255 7.27 -42.24 0.02
CA ALA A 255 6.71 -40.91 0.30
C ALA A 255 7.15 -39.83 -0.71
N GLY A 256 8.27 -40.05 -1.41
CA GLY A 256 8.74 -39.22 -2.53
C GLY A 256 7.76 -39.20 -3.71
N ARG A 257 7.15 -40.35 -4.04
CA ARG A 257 6.14 -40.46 -5.11
C ARG A 257 4.94 -39.53 -4.89
N PHE A 258 4.54 -39.37 -3.64
CA PHE A 258 3.42 -38.53 -3.24
C PHE A 258 3.82 -37.08 -2.92
N SER A 259 5.02 -36.67 -3.32
CA SER A 259 5.51 -35.30 -3.17
C SER A 259 5.56 -34.60 -4.52
N PHE A 260 4.76 -33.54 -4.72
CA PHE A 260 4.83 -32.73 -5.94
C PHE A 260 6.15 -31.93 -6.04
N ASN A 261 6.98 -31.92 -4.99
CA ASN A 261 8.31 -31.30 -5.01
C ASN A 261 9.41 -32.21 -5.56
N VAL A 262 9.10 -33.49 -5.86
CA VAL A 262 10.08 -34.49 -6.31
C VAL A 262 9.64 -35.06 -7.67
N ALA A 263 10.58 -35.29 -8.58
CA ALA A 263 10.31 -35.74 -9.95
C ALA A 263 9.57 -37.09 -10.04
N GLU A 264 9.77 -37.97 -9.06
CA GLU A 264 9.31 -39.37 -9.12
C GLU A 264 7.80 -39.53 -9.29
N GLY A 265 6.95 -38.59 -8.85
CA GLY A 265 5.48 -38.68 -9.02
C GLY A 265 4.76 -37.38 -9.38
N ARG A 266 5.48 -36.26 -9.51
CA ARG A 266 4.89 -34.99 -9.91
C ARG A 266 4.55 -34.97 -11.41
N CYS A 267 3.74 -34.00 -11.81
CA CYS A 267 3.59 -33.66 -13.21
C CYS A 267 4.85 -32.93 -13.71
N GLU A 268 5.55 -33.48 -14.70
CA GLU A 268 6.79 -32.88 -15.22
C GLU A 268 6.53 -31.60 -16.01
N ALA A 269 5.40 -31.48 -16.73
CA ALA A 269 5.09 -30.28 -17.52
C ALA A 269 5.01 -28.98 -16.71
N CYS A 270 4.59 -29.06 -15.44
CA CYS A 270 4.56 -27.92 -14.54
C CYS A 270 5.51 -28.09 -13.35
N GLU A 271 6.38 -29.10 -13.37
CA GLU A 271 7.25 -29.48 -12.26
C GLU A 271 6.55 -29.47 -10.89
N GLY A 272 5.32 -29.97 -10.83
CA GLY A 272 4.50 -30.03 -9.61
C GLY A 272 3.96 -28.70 -9.09
N HIS A 273 4.12 -27.58 -9.80
CA HIS A 273 3.46 -26.31 -9.46
C HIS A 273 1.94 -26.38 -9.63
N GLY A 274 1.44 -27.24 -10.54
CA GLY A 274 0.04 -27.28 -10.96
C GLY A 274 -0.36 -26.11 -11.86
N ALA A 275 0.54 -25.14 -12.05
CA ALA A 275 0.39 -23.98 -12.91
C ALA A 275 1.72 -23.67 -13.59
N THR A 276 1.65 -23.06 -14.76
CA THR A 276 2.80 -22.53 -15.50
C THR A 276 2.83 -21.01 -15.35
N LYS A 277 4.01 -20.45 -15.10
CA LYS A 277 4.21 -19.01 -14.99
C LYS A 277 4.27 -18.41 -16.40
N LEU A 278 3.38 -17.47 -16.72
CA LEU A 278 3.52 -16.61 -17.89
C LEU A 278 4.23 -15.33 -17.47
N GLU A 279 5.37 -15.09 -18.09
CA GLU A 279 6.10 -13.84 -17.95
C GLU A 279 5.47 -12.78 -18.84
N MET A 280 5.25 -11.59 -18.28
CA MET A 280 4.59 -10.47 -18.95
C MET A 280 5.52 -9.27 -18.92
N ASP A 281 5.80 -8.64 -20.06
CA ASP A 281 6.82 -7.59 -20.16
C ASP A 281 6.50 -6.31 -19.36
N PHE A 282 5.21 -6.03 -19.13
CA PHE A 282 4.74 -4.76 -18.53
C PHE A 282 3.81 -4.94 -17.33
N LEU A 283 3.45 -6.18 -17.00
CA LEU A 283 2.53 -6.53 -15.92
C LEU A 283 3.19 -7.55 -14.99
N ALA A 284 2.66 -7.68 -13.77
CA ALA A 284 3.11 -8.74 -12.88
C ALA A 284 2.84 -10.12 -13.52
N ASP A 285 3.83 -11.01 -13.42
CA ASP A 285 3.73 -12.38 -13.92
C ASP A 285 2.50 -13.11 -13.37
N ILE A 286 1.83 -13.88 -14.23
CA ILE A 286 0.61 -14.61 -13.86
C ILE A 286 0.84 -16.12 -13.88
N TRP A 287 0.16 -16.84 -12.99
CA TRP A 287 0.17 -18.30 -12.96
C TRP A 287 -1.10 -18.83 -13.62
N VAL A 288 -0.93 -19.62 -14.69
CA VAL A 288 -2.05 -20.23 -15.42
C VAL A 288 -2.09 -21.73 -15.14
N PRO A 289 -3.27 -22.34 -14.88
CA PRO A 289 -3.38 -23.78 -14.63
C PRO A 289 -2.68 -24.62 -15.71
N CYS A 290 -1.94 -25.65 -15.28
CA CYS A 290 -1.22 -26.53 -16.19
C CYS A 290 -2.19 -27.31 -17.07
N THR A 291 -2.00 -27.25 -18.40
CA THR A 291 -2.85 -27.92 -19.39
C THR A 291 -2.75 -29.44 -19.37
N LEU A 292 -1.67 -30.01 -18.82
CA LEU A 292 -1.46 -31.47 -18.77
C LEU A 292 -2.13 -32.11 -17.55
N CYS A 293 -1.90 -31.56 -16.36
CA CYS A 293 -2.44 -32.11 -15.12
C CYS A 293 -3.71 -31.40 -14.61
N ASN A 294 -4.16 -30.33 -15.29
CA ASN A 294 -5.29 -29.50 -14.88
C ASN A 294 -5.23 -29.07 -13.40
N GLY A 295 -4.04 -28.72 -12.92
CA GLY A 295 -3.81 -28.31 -11.54
C GLY A 295 -3.62 -29.44 -10.52
N ALA A 296 -3.67 -30.71 -10.93
CA ALA A 296 -3.54 -31.86 -10.02
C ALA A 296 -2.13 -32.03 -9.43
N ARG A 297 -1.09 -31.44 -10.06
CA ARG A 297 0.34 -31.48 -9.64
C ARG A 297 1.05 -32.84 -9.74
N PHE A 298 0.32 -33.92 -9.95
CA PHE A 298 0.86 -35.30 -10.04
C PHE A 298 0.64 -35.90 -11.43
N ASN A 299 1.43 -36.92 -11.77
CA ASN A 299 1.20 -37.74 -12.95
C ASN A 299 0.05 -38.75 -12.74
N HIS A 300 -0.45 -39.32 -13.84
CA HIS A 300 -1.63 -40.19 -13.83
C HIS A 300 -1.45 -41.40 -12.90
N GLU A 301 -0.30 -42.07 -12.96
CA GLU A 301 -0.05 -43.31 -12.21
C GLU A 301 0.00 -43.07 -10.68
N THR A 302 0.37 -41.86 -10.25
CA THR A 302 0.31 -41.47 -8.84
C THR A 302 -1.14 -41.25 -8.37
N LEU A 303 -2.00 -40.72 -9.25
CA LEU A 303 -3.41 -40.44 -8.94
C LEU A 303 -4.28 -41.70 -8.88
N GLU A 304 -3.81 -42.82 -9.42
CA GLU A 304 -4.49 -44.12 -9.30
C GLU A 304 -4.50 -44.66 -7.87
N VAL A 305 -3.55 -44.24 -7.02
CA VAL A 305 -3.51 -44.65 -5.61
C VAL A 305 -4.54 -43.85 -4.82
N LYS A 306 -5.53 -44.56 -4.25
CA LYS A 306 -6.66 -43.92 -3.56
C LYS A 306 -6.83 -44.39 -2.12
N TYR A 307 -7.14 -43.44 -1.24
CA TYR A 307 -7.65 -43.68 0.11
C TYR A 307 -9.11 -43.25 0.16
N ARG A 308 -10.03 -44.18 0.49
CA ARG A 308 -11.49 -43.91 0.50
C ARG A 308 -11.97 -43.22 -0.78
N ASP A 309 -11.59 -43.79 -1.93
CA ASP A 309 -11.90 -43.30 -3.29
C ASP A 309 -11.32 -41.93 -3.67
N ARG A 310 -10.45 -41.36 -2.85
CA ARG A 310 -9.80 -40.07 -3.08
C ARG A 310 -8.31 -40.28 -3.35
N SER A 311 -7.80 -39.69 -4.43
CA SER A 311 -6.37 -39.58 -4.70
C SER A 311 -5.74 -38.48 -3.85
N ILE A 312 -4.40 -38.40 -3.86
CA ILE A 312 -3.71 -37.33 -3.14
C ILE A 312 -4.05 -35.93 -3.68
N ALA A 313 -4.32 -35.80 -4.99
CA ALA A 313 -4.77 -34.53 -5.56
C ALA A 313 -6.18 -34.18 -5.10
N ASP A 314 -7.09 -35.17 -4.99
CA ASP A 314 -8.44 -34.94 -4.46
C ASP A 314 -8.39 -34.49 -3.01
N VAL A 315 -7.53 -35.10 -2.19
CA VAL A 315 -7.32 -34.67 -0.78
C VAL A 315 -6.80 -33.23 -0.71
N LEU A 316 -5.88 -32.83 -1.59
CA LEU A 316 -5.40 -31.45 -1.63
C LEU A 316 -6.47 -30.44 -2.07
N GLN A 317 -7.57 -30.89 -2.69
CA GLN A 317 -8.71 -30.05 -3.06
C GLN A 317 -9.80 -29.97 -1.99
N MET A 318 -9.70 -30.78 -0.93
CA MET A 318 -10.62 -30.73 0.21
C MET A 318 -10.38 -29.46 1.04
N ASP A 319 -11.47 -28.94 1.59
CA ASP A 319 -11.42 -27.92 2.63
C ASP A 319 -10.96 -28.56 3.96
N VAL A 320 -10.37 -27.77 4.86
CA VAL A 320 -9.90 -28.26 6.18
C VAL A 320 -10.97 -29.06 6.92
N GLN A 321 -12.21 -28.57 6.92
CA GLN A 321 -13.32 -29.24 7.60
C GLN A 321 -13.67 -30.60 6.98
N GLU A 322 -13.68 -30.70 5.64
CA GLU A 322 -13.90 -31.97 4.93
C GLU A 322 -12.77 -32.95 5.23
N ALA A 323 -11.53 -32.47 5.20
CA ALA A 323 -10.37 -33.28 5.51
C ALA A 323 -10.37 -33.79 6.96
N LEU A 324 -10.83 -32.97 7.91
CA LEU A 324 -10.91 -33.35 9.33
C LEU A 324 -11.84 -34.56 9.52
N GLU A 325 -13.01 -34.55 8.89
CA GLU A 325 -13.94 -35.69 8.89
C GLU A 325 -13.36 -36.89 8.12
N HIS A 326 -12.73 -36.63 6.98
CA HIS A 326 -12.13 -37.67 6.14
C HIS A 326 -11.02 -38.45 6.87
N PHE A 327 -10.21 -37.77 7.69
CA PHE A 327 -9.07 -38.33 8.42
C PHE A 327 -9.31 -38.53 9.92
N LYS A 328 -10.56 -38.51 10.39
CA LYS A 328 -10.90 -38.65 11.82
C LYS A 328 -10.29 -39.88 12.53
N ASN A 329 -10.05 -40.96 11.78
CA ASN A 329 -9.46 -42.20 12.30
C ASN A 329 -7.92 -42.19 12.31
N HIS A 330 -7.27 -41.08 11.95
CA HIS A 330 -5.80 -40.92 11.93
C HIS A 330 -5.39 -39.80 12.90
N PRO A 331 -5.10 -40.11 14.18
CA PRO A 331 -4.94 -39.11 15.23
C PRO A 331 -3.88 -38.03 14.95
N LYS A 332 -2.77 -38.41 14.31
CA LYS A 332 -1.71 -37.45 13.93
C LYS A 332 -2.17 -36.44 12.89
N ILE A 333 -2.87 -36.91 11.86
CA ILE A 333 -3.41 -36.08 10.77
C ILE A 333 -4.55 -35.20 11.33
N ALA A 334 -5.47 -35.81 12.08
CA ALA A 334 -6.59 -35.11 12.71
C ALA A 334 -6.12 -33.99 13.64
N ARG A 335 -5.07 -34.21 14.44
CA ARG A 335 -4.49 -33.17 15.30
C ARG A 335 -3.96 -31.95 14.51
N LEU A 336 -3.29 -32.17 13.39
CA LEU A 336 -2.78 -31.07 12.55
C LEU A 336 -3.89 -30.34 11.79
N LEU A 337 -4.96 -31.04 11.41
CA LEU A 337 -6.16 -30.43 10.84
C LEU A 337 -6.92 -29.64 11.90
N GLN A 338 -6.96 -30.12 13.14
CA GLN A 338 -7.58 -29.42 14.26
C GLN A 338 -6.92 -28.06 14.51
N THR A 339 -5.60 -27.94 14.39
CA THR A 339 -4.96 -26.63 14.57
C THR A 339 -5.34 -25.62 13.49
N LEU A 340 -5.63 -26.06 12.26
CA LEU A 340 -6.18 -25.20 11.20
C LEU A 340 -7.65 -24.84 11.46
N HIS A 341 -8.43 -25.78 12.00
CA HIS A 341 -9.82 -25.55 12.43
C HIS A 341 -9.90 -24.51 13.56
N ASP A 342 -9.06 -24.66 14.58
CA ASP A 342 -9.07 -23.83 15.79
C ASP A 342 -8.77 -22.34 15.46
N VAL A 343 -7.93 -22.08 14.45
CA VAL A 343 -7.66 -20.73 13.95
C VAL A 343 -8.70 -20.22 12.93
N GLY A 344 -9.76 -20.99 12.67
CA GLY A 344 -10.89 -20.60 11.81
C GLY A 344 -10.67 -20.76 10.31
N LEU A 345 -9.75 -21.62 9.86
CA LEU A 345 -9.47 -21.86 8.43
C LEU A 345 -10.26 -23.04 7.83
N ASP A 346 -11.45 -23.32 8.34
CA ASP A 346 -12.31 -24.45 7.95
C ASP A 346 -12.56 -24.58 6.44
N TYR A 347 -12.66 -23.43 5.78
CA TYR A 347 -13.00 -23.27 4.37
C TYR A 347 -11.79 -23.33 3.44
N LEU A 348 -10.59 -23.32 3.99
CA LEU A 348 -9.38 -23.21 3.20
C LEU A 348 -9.05 -24.57 2.60
N LYS A 349 -8.75 -24.61 1.29
CA LYS A 349 -8.29 -25.85 0.67
C LYS A 349 -6.89 -26.20 1.11
N LEU A 350 -6.66 -27.48 1.43
CA LEU A 350 -5.35 -27.97 1.90
C LEU A 350 -4.19 -27.62 0.93
N GLY A 351 -4.46 -27.74 -0.36
CA GLY A 351 -3.51 -27.49 -1.45
C GLY A 351 -3.53 -26.07 -2.01
N GLN A 352 -4.31 -25.14 -1.44
CA GLN A 352 -4.42 -23.77 -1.97
C GLN A 352 -3.04 -23.11 -2.10
N PRO A 353 -2.65 -22.64 -3.30
CA PRO A 353 -1.37 -21.98 -3.49
C PRO A 353 -1.16 -20.82 -2.52
N SER A 354 0.03 -20.72 -1.92
CA SER A 354 0.36 -19.63 -1.00
C SER A 354 0.19 -18.22 -1.59
N PRO A 355 0.54 -17.95 -2.87
CA PRO A 355 0.31 -16.64 -3.47
C PRO A 355 -1.16 -16.23 -3.59
N THR A 356 -2.10 -17.17 -3.44
CA THR A 356 -3.54 -16.91 -3.50
C THR A 356 -4.18 -16.87 -2.12
N LEU A 357 -3.38 -16.86 -1.04
CA LEU A 357 -3.87 -16.65 0.33
C LEU A 357 -3.91 -15.15 0.62
N SER A 358 -4.95 -14.71 1.32
CA SER A 358 -4.99 -13.39 1.95
C SER A 358 -3.93 -13.29 3.06
N GLY A 359 -3.57 -12.06 3.43
CA GLY A 359 -2.62 -11.81 4.53
C GLY A 359 -3.06 -12.47 5.84
N GLY A 360 -4.34 -12.34 6.19
CA GLY A 360 -4.91 -12.97 7.39
C GLY A 360 -4.98 -14.50 7.31
N GLU A 361 -5.21 -15.12 6.14
CA GLU A 361 -5.12 -16.58 5.98
C GLU A 361 -3.67 -17.08 6.13
N ALA A 362 -2.71 -16.36 5.55
CA ALA A 362 -1.29 -16.66 5.69
C ALA A 362 -0.86 -16.59 7.18
N GLN A 363 -1.25 -15.52 7.87
CA GLN A 363 -0.97 -15.33 9.29
C GLN A 363 -1.58 -16.44 10.16
N ARG A 364 -2.86 -16.76 9.97
CA ARG A 364 -3.53 -17.87 10.69
C ARG A 364 -2.90 -19.23 10.38
N THR A 365 -2.40 -19.45 9.17
CA THR A 365 -1.66 -20.67 8.82
C THR A 365 -0.33 -20.76 9.59
N LYS A 366 0.36 -19.63 9.80
CA LYS A 366 1.54 -19.56 10.69
C LYS A 366 1.18 -19.87 12.14
N LEU A 367 0.06 -19.33 12.62
CA LEU A 367 -0.45 -19.60 13.97
C LEU A 367 -0.77 -21.10 14.18
N ALA A 368 -1.45 -21.72 13.21
CA ALA A 368 -1.77 -23.15 13.24
C ALA A 368 -0.51 -24.04 13.26
N ARG A 369 0.58 -23.60 12.63
CA ARG A 369 1.87 -24.29 12.68
C ARG A 369 2.46 -24.28 14.08
N GLU A 370 2.35 -23.17 14.80
CA GLU A 370 2.87 -23.04 16.16
C GLU A 370 2.01 -23.77 17.20
N LEU A 371 0.68 -23.77 17.04
CA LEU A 371 -0.22 -24.60 17.85
C LEU A 371 0.11 -26.10 17.76
N GLY A 372 0.62 -26.54 16.61
CA GLY A 372 1.04 -27.94 16.41
C GLY A 372 2.30 -28.33 17.18
N LYS A 373 3.07 -27.37 17.72
CA LYS A 373 4.33 -27.63 18.44
C LYS A 373 4.10 -27.72 19.94
N ARG A 374 5.08 -28.31 20.65
CA ARG A 374 5.09 -28.30 22.12
C ARG A 374 5.54 -26.93 22.62
N SER A 375 4.76 -26.35 23.53
CA SER A 375 5.13 -25.11 24.24
C SER A 375 6.31 -25.36 25.16
N THR A 376 7.22 -24.38 25.24
CA THR A 376 8.29 -24.34 26.24
C THR A 376 7.92 -23.49 27.45
N GLY A 377 6.89 -22.65 27.33
CA GLY A 377 6.43 -21.74 28.38
C GLY A 377 7.29 -20.48 28.55
N SER A 378 8.25 -20.26 27.65
CA SER A 378 9.14 -19.08 27.64
C SER A 378 9.30 -18.50 26.23
N THR A 379 8.36 -18.79 25.33
CA THR A 379 8.35 -18.25 23.98
C THR A 379 7.65 -16.89 23.94
N LEU A 380 8.18 -15.95 23.15
CA LEU A 380 7.50 -14.70 22.82
C LEU A 380 6.88 -14.79 21.42
N TYR A 381 5.57 -14.58 21.33
CA TYR A 381 4.85 -14.47 20.07
C TYR A 381 4.58 -13.01 19.77
N LEU A 382 5.02 -12.52 18.62
CA LEU A 382 4.72 -11.18 18.12
C LEU A 382 3.72 -11.28 16.98
N LEU A 383 2.61 -10.55 17.07
CA LEU A 383 1.56 -10.53 16.04
C LEU A 383 1.25 -9.10 15.63
N ASP A 384 1.27 -8.84 14.33
CA ASP A 384 0.92 -7.54 13.74
C ASP A 384 -0.51 -7.58 13.20
N GLU A 385 -1.41 -6.80 13.80
CA GLU A 385 -2.83 -6.65 13.48
C GLU A 385 -3.55 -7.97 13.13
N PRO A 386 -3.54 -8.99 14.03
CA PRO A 386 -4.04 -10.32 13.71
C PRO A 386 -5.56 -10.40 13.53
N THR A 387 -6.32 -9.35 13.87
CA THR A 387 -7.76 -9.28 13.59
C THR A 387 -8.12 -8.60 12.28
N THR A 388 -7.12 -8.22 11.48
CA THR A 388 -7.33 -7.66 10.13
C THR A 388 -8.22 -8.58 9.29
N GLY A 389 -9.34 -8.04 8.82
CA GLY A 389 -10.31 -8.75 7.98
C GLY A 389 -11.03 -9.93 8.65
N LEU A 390 -11.07 -9.95 9.98
CA LEU A 390 -11.79 -10.96 10.74
C LEU A 390 -13.15 -10.45 11.20
N HIS A 391 -14.17 -11.30 11.00
CA HIS A 391 -15.47 -11.09 11.59
C HIS A 391 -15.43 -11.32 13.11
N PHE A 392 -16.33 -10.69 13.88
CA PHE A 392 -16.36 -10.79 15.36
C PHE A 392 -16.26 -12.23 15.91
N ALA A 393 -16.95 -13.17 15.27
CA ALA A 393 -16.92 -14.59 15.66
C ALA A 393 -15.55 -15.25 15.43
N ASP A 394 -14.81 -14.81 14.41
CA ASP A 394 -13.47 -15.30 14.10
C ASP A 394 -12.44 -14.64 15.03
N VAL A 395 -12.63 -13.37 15.40
CA VAL A 395 -11.85 -12.69 16.45
C VAL A 395 -11.97 -13.43 17.78
N ALA A 396 -13.18 -13.85 18.17
CA ALA A 396 -13.39 -14.60 19.41
C ALA A 396 -12.56 -15.91 19.43
N LYS A 397 -12.59 -16.70 18.35
CA LYS A 397 -11.79 -17.93 18.23
C LYS A 397 -10.29 -17.66 18.25
N LEU A 398 -9.84 -16.60 17.56
CA LEU A 398 -8.44 -16.19 17.58
C LEU A 398 -7.99 -15.84 19.00
N LEU A 399 -8.79 -15.09 19.75
CA LEU A 399 -8.48 -14.74 21.14
C LEU A 399 -8.41 -15.96 22.06
N GLU A 400 -9.27 -16.97 21.87
CA GLU A 400 -9.18 -18.25 22.59
C GLU A 400 -7.82 -18.92 22.36
N VAL A 401 -7.36 -18.97 21.10
CA VAL A 401 -6.05 -19.51 20.72
C VAL A 401 -4.91 -18.72 21.37
N LEU A 402 -4.94 -17.39 21.27
CA LEU A 402 -3.85 -16.54 21.76
C LEU A 402 -3.77 -16.56 23.30
N HIS A 403 -4.91 -16.52 24.00
CA HIS A 403 -4.91 -16.69 25.45
C HIS A 403 -4.43 -18.09 25.85
N GLY A 404 -4.72 -19.14 25.07
CA GLY A 404 -4.16 -20.47 25.29
C GLY A 404 -2.63 -20.53 25.23
N PHE A 405 -1.98 -19.72 24.38
CA PHE A 405 -0.52 -19.59 24.41
C PHE A 405 -0.03 -18.96 25.71
N VAL A 406 -0.71 -17.91 26.19
CA VAL A 406 -0.36 -17.23 27.45
C VAL A 406 -0.58 -18.15 28.66
N ASP A 407 -1.68 -18.89 28.68
CA ASP A 407 -1.98 -19.87 29.73
C ASP A 407 -0.95 -21.01 29.79
N SER A 408 -0.25 -21.26 28.68
CA SER A 408 0.87 -22.19 28.60
C SER A 408 2.21 -21.60 29.07
N GLY A 409 2.20 -20.38 29.63
CA GLY A 409 3.36 -19.65 30.15
C GLY A 409 4.02 -18.68 29.15
N ASN A 410 3.61 -18.68 27.89
CA ASN A 410 4.23 -17.85 26.86
C ASN A 410 3.82 -16.38 26.98
N THR A 411 4.54 -15.51 26.28
CA THR A 411 4.18 -14.10 26.14
C THR A 411 3.61 -13.87 24.75
N VAL A 412 2.48 -13.16 24.66
CA VAL A 412 1.89 -12.77 23.37
C VAL A 412 1.86 -11.25 23.32
N VAL A 413 2.59 -10.67 22.37
CA VAL A 413 2.60 -9.23 22.08
C VAL A 413 1.86 -9.01 20.78
N VAL A 414 0.82 -8.18 20.82
CA VAL A 414 -0.05 -7.91 19.68
C VAL A 414 -0.06 -6.41 19.38
N VAL A 415 0.19 -6.02 18.13
CA VAL A 415 -0.11 -4.67 17.64
C VAL A 415 -1.56 -4.66 17.18
N GLU A 416 -2.40 -3.85 17.81
CA GLU A 416 -3.84 -3.86 17.51
C GLU A 416 -4.53 -2.51 17.65
N HIS A 417 -5.65 -2.41 16.95
CA HIS A 417 -6.59 -1.30 16.97
C HIS A 417 -7.99 -1.75 17.40
N SER A 418 -8.29 -3.05 17.32
CA SER A 418 -9.57 -3.62 17.70
C SER A 418 -9.81 -3.54 19.20
N LEU A 419 -10.84 -2.81 19.61
CA LEU A 419 -11.24 -2.69 21.02
C LEU A 419 -11.64 -4.04 21.63
N ASP A 420 -12.09 -4.99 20.80
CA ASP A 420 -12.41 -6.35 21.25
C ASP A 420 -11.18 -7.14 21.69
N VAL A 421 -10.01 -6.88 21.11
CA VAL A 421 -8.72 -7.45 21.52
C VAL A 421 -8.14 -6.68 22.69
N ILE A 422 -8.11 -5.35 22.59
CA ILE A 422 -7.46 -4.49 23.58
C ILE A 422 -8.12 -4.66 24.96
N LYS A 423 -9.45 -4.81 25.03
CA LYS A 423 -10.15 -5.01 26.31
C LYS A 423 -9.83 -6.35 26.99
N THR A 424 -9.37 -7.36 26.25
CA THR A 424 -9.00 -8.67 26.81
C THR A 424 -7.53 -8.77 27.21
N ALA A 425 -6.71 -7.76 26.87
CA ALA A 425 -5.30 -7.73 27.20
C ALA A 425 -5.03 -7.62 28.70
N ASP A 426 -3.93 -8.22 29.16
CA ASP A 426 -3.47 -8.06 30.54
C ASP A 426 -2.72 -6.73 30.71
N TRP A 427 -2.00 -6.31 29.67
CA TRP A 427 -1.22 -5.08 29.64
C TRP A 427 -1.36 -4.37 28.28
N VAL A 428 -1.44 -3.05 28.30
CA VAL A 428 -1.57 -2.21 27.11
C VAL A 428 -0.49 -1.13 27.16
N ILE A 429 0.16 -0.89 26.03
CA ILE A 429 1.13 0.18 25.82
C ILE A 429 0.59 1.06 24.70
N ASP A 430 0.19 2.28 25.03
CA ASP A 430 -0.38 3.23 24.07
C ASP A 430 0.68 4.23 23.59
N LEU A 431 0.88 4.29 22.27
CA LEU A 431 1.84 5.19 21.62
C LEU A 431 1.14 6.36 20.93
N GLY A 432 1.72 7.55 21.02
CA GLY A 432 1.14 8.75 20.42
C GLY A 432 1.81 10.04 20.92
N PRO A 433 1.04 11.10 21.22
CA PRO A 433 -0.43 11.19 21.13
C PRO A 433 -0.95 11.23 19.68
N GLU A 434 -0.15 11.72 18.73
CA GLU A 434 -0.50 11.80 17.31
C GLU A 434 0.35 10.86 16.45
N GLY A 435 0.13 10.88 15.12
CA GLY A 435 0.96 10.19 14.14
C GLY A 435 2.11 11.07 13.61
N GLY A 436 3.12 10.43 13.02
CA GLY A 436 4.23 11.14 12.35
C GLY A 436 5.04 11.99 13.32
N ALA A 437 5.27 13.27 12.98
CA ALA A 437 6.09 14.17 13.79
C ALA A 437 5.53 14.45 15.19
N GLY A 438 4.20 14.34 15.37
CA GLY A 438 3.51 14.52 16.65
C GLY A 438 3.41 13.24 17.51
N GLY A 439 3.94 12.13 17.02
CA GLY A 439 3.95 10.84 17.70
C GLY A 439 5.27 10.51 18.41
N GLY A 440 5.49 9.21 18.62
CA GLY A 440 6.76 8.68 19.12
C GLY A 440 6.97 8.74 20.63
N HIS A 441 5.91 9.00 21.42
CA HIS A 441 5.92 8.94 22.88
C HIS A 441 5.06 7.77 23.39
N VAL A 442 5.38 7.28 24.59
CA VAL A 442 4.47 6.42 25.36
C VAL A 442 3.48 7.32 26.08
N VAL A 443 2.21 7.28 25.69
CA VAL A 443 1.14 8.09 26.31
C VAL A 443 0.74 7.51 27.65
N VAL A 444 0.57 6.19 27.71
CA VAL A 444 0.26 5.45 28.93
C VAL A 444 0.62 3.97 28.75
N ALA A 445 1.05 3.30 29.82
CA ALA A 445 1.21 1.86 29.86
C ALA A 445 0.59 1.32 31.15
N GLY A 446 -0.23 0.27 31.04
CA GLY A 446 -1.01 -0.24 32.16
C GLY A 446 -2.02 -1.29 31.76
N THR A 447 -2.87 -1.69 32.69
CA THR A 447 -4.08 -2.47 32.37
C THR A 447 -5.03 -1.67 31.47
N PRO A 448 -5.92 -2.33 30.71
CA PRO A 448 -7.00 -1.66 29.98
C PRO A 448 -7.79 -0.62 30.79
N GLU A 449 -8.04 -0.87 32.07
CA GLU A 449 -8.74 0.08 32.97
C GLU A 449 -7.89 1.32 33.26
N GLU A 450 -6.59 1.15 33.50
CA GLU A 450 -5.65 2.25 33.71
C GLU A 450 -5.51 3.10 32.43
N VAL A 451 -5.39 2.46 31.27
CA VAL A 451 -5.37 3.15 29.97
C VAL A 451 -6.68 3.91 29.74
N ALA A 452 -7.84 3.33 30.05
CA ALA A 452 -9.15 3.99 29.94
C ALA A 452 -9.32 5.18 30.89
N SER A 453 -8.51 5.28 31.95
CA SER A 453 -8.49 6.42 32.86
C SER A 453 -7.66 7.61 32.34
N CYS A 454 -6.73 7.36 31.41
CA CYS A 454 -5.87 8.37 30.82
C CYS A 454 -6.65 9.23 29.80
N LYS A 455 -6.74 10.54 30.05
CA LYS A 455 -7.46 11.47 29.16
C LYS A 455 -6.72 11.77 27.86
N GLU A 456 -5.39 11.68 27.87
CA GLU A 456 -4.55 11.97 26.70
C GLU A 456 -4.55 10.81 25.70
N SER A 457 -4.79 9.58 26.18
CA SER A 457 -4.89 8.38 25.36
C SER A 457 -6.18 8.35 24.53
N TYR A 458 -6.05 8.37 23.20
CA TYR A 458 -7.18 8.15 22.30
C TYR A 458 -7.73 6.73 22.42
N THR A 459 -6.86 5.74 22.60
CA THR A 459 -7.26 4.35 22.86
C THR A 459 -8.05 4.27 24.17
N GLY A 460 -7.59 4.93 25.24
CA GLY A 460 -8.26 4.99 26.53
C GLY A 460 -9.67 5.59 26.45
N ARG A 461 -9.85 6.67 25.69
CA ARG A 461 -11.18 7.28 25.46
C ARG A 461 -12.17 6.30 24.83
N ALA A 462 -11.74 5.56 23.80
CA ALA A 462 -12.58 4.57 23.11
C ALA A 462 -12.85 3.34 24.00
N LEU A 463 -11.81 2.86 24.68
CA LEU A 463 -11.86 1.68 25.56
C LEU A 463 -12.81 1.87 26.75
N LYS A 464 -12.92 3.10 27.27
CA LYS A 464 -13.84 3.45 28.35
C LYS A 464 -15.31 3.13 28.03
N GLU A 465 -15.73 3.26 26.77
CA GLU A 465 -17.11 2.94 26.36
C GLU A 465 -17.36 1.43 26.31
N VAL A 466 -16.33 0.64 26.01
CA VAL A 466 -16.43 -0.83 25.85
C VAL A 466 -16.27 -1.56 27.18
N LEU A 467 -15.46 -1.03 28.11
CA LEU A 467 -15.28 -1.59 29.45
C LEU A 467 -16.50 -1.35 30.37
N GLN A 468 -17.28 -0.30 30.12
CA GLN A 468 -18.51 -0.06 30.86
C GLN A 468 -19.63 -0.96 30.32
N PRO A 469 -20.42 -1.62 31.18
CA PRO A 469 -21.54 -2.43 30.72
C PRO A 469 -22.48 -1.55 29.89
N ARG A 470 -22.76 -1.96 28.64
CA ARG A 470 -23.64 -1.26 27.69
C ARG A 470 -24.94 -0.86 28.40
N LYS A 471 -25.03 0.38 28.91
CA LYS A 471 -26.32 1.00 29.15
C LYS A 471 -26.95 1.11 27.78
N ARG A 472 -28.00 0.33 27.57
CA ARG A 472 -28.83 0.33 26.35
C ARG A 472 -29.14 1.79 26.04
N LYS A 473 -28.36 2.45 25.18
CA LYS A 473 -28.62 3.82 24.74
C LYS A 473 -29.92 3.69 23.98
N THR A 474 -31.01 4.10 24.63
CA THR A 474 -32.29 4.35 23.96
C THR A 474 -31.98 5.26 22.79
N THR A 475 -32.23 4.74 21.60
CA THR A 475 -32.01 5.39 20.33
C THR A 475 -32.53 6.83 20.39
N SER A 476 -31.61 7.81 20.44
CA SER A 476 -31.99 9.17 20.06
C SER A 476 -32.33 9.08 18.58
N LYS A 477 -33.60 9.30 18.24
CA LYS A 477 -34.07 9.43 16.87
C LYS A 477 -33.16 10.42 16.14
N LYS A 478 -32.20 9.92 15.34
CA LYS A 478 -31.60 10.75 14.29
C LYS A 478 -32.75 11.10 13.34
N LYS A 479 -32.85 12.37 12.98
CA LYS A 479 -33.79 12.87 11.99
C LYS A 479 -33.72 11.95 10.77
N ALA A 480 -34.86 11.39 10.40
CA ALA A 480 -35.00 10.63 9.17
C ALA A 480 -34.41 11.48 8.04
N ALA A 481 -33.41 10.94 7.35
CA ALA A 481 -33.03 11.46 6.05
C ALA A 481 -34.31 11.60 5.22
N ALA A 482 -34.46 12.73 4.55
CA ALA A 482 -35.64 13.04 3.74
C ALA A 482 -35.97 11.82 2.87
N LYS A 483 -37.24 11.38 2.89
CA LYS A 483 -37.75 10.35 1.99
C LYS A 483 -37.51 10.81 0.54
N ARG A 484 -36.39 10.38 -0.05
CA ARG A 484 -36.21 10.40 -1.49
C ARG A 484 -37.19 9.36 -2.05
N GLN A 485 -38.05 9.78 -2.98
CA GLN A 485 -38.91 8.86 -3.72
C GLN A 485 -38.02 7.90 -4.52
N PRO A 486 -38.37 6.60 -4.61
CA PRO A 486 -37.59 5.66 -5.38
C PRO A 486 -37.84 5.92 -6.87
N LEU A 487 -36.84 6.44 -7.58
CA LEU A 487 -36.69 6.14 -9.00
C LEU A 487 -36.24 4.66 -9.07
N GLN A 488 -36.85 3.88 -9.97
CA GLN A 488 -36.59 2.45 -10.19
C GLN A 488 -35.14 2.18 -10.63
N ASN A 489 -34.16 2.24 -9.72
CA ASN A 489 -32.74 2.10 -10.01
C ASN A 489 -32.06 1.24 -8.93
N GLU A 490 -32.15 -0.07 -9.07
CA GLU A 490 -31.46 -1.05 -8.22
C GLU A 490 -30.51 -1.89 -9.10
N ILE A 491 -29.42 -2.39 -8.51
CA ILE A 491 -28.59 -3.42 -9.11
C ILE A 491 -29.22 -4.76 -8.72
N GLN A 492 -29.73 -5.50 -9.71
CA GLN A 492 -30.31 -6.82 -9.48
C GLN A 492 -29.34 -7.89 -9.96
N ILE A 493 -29.02 -8.83 -9.08
CA ILE A 493 -28.14 -9.95 -9.35
C ILE A 493 -28.97 -11.22 -9.19
N ARG A 494 -28.92 -12.12 -10.17
CA ARG A 494 -29.61 -13.41 -10.14
C ARG A 494 -28.68 -14.59 -10.34
N GLY A 495 -28.85 -15.62 -9.52
CA GLY A 495 -28.16 -16.89 -9.62
C GLY A 495 -26.64 -16.77 -9.55
N ALA A 496 -26.09 -15.86 -8.74
CA ALA A 496 -24.64 -15.73 -8.59
C ALA A 496 -24.05 -16.98 -7.94
N ALA A 497 -23.19 -17.69 -8.67
CA ALA A 497 -22.60 -18.97 -8.29
C ALA A 497 -21.07 -18.98 -8.44
N GLN A 498 -20.46 -17.80 -8.34
CA GLN A 498 -19.00 -17.67 -8.38
C GLN A 498 -18.39 -18.23 -7.09
N HIS A 499 -17.34 -19.04 -7.23
CA HIS A 499 -16.67 -19.72 -6.12
C HIS A 499 -17.61 -20.55 -5.23
N ASN A 500 -17.86 -20.14 -3.99
CA ASN A 500 -18.70 -20.85 -3.04
C ASN A 500 -20.12 -20.28 -2.91
N LEU A 501 -20.50 -19.28 -3.73
CA LEU A 501 -21.86 -18.74 -3.74
C LEU A 501 -22.88 -19.80 -4.20
N GLN A 502 -24.00 -19.91 -3.48
CA GLN A 502 -25.05 -20.92 -3.69
C GLN A 502 -26.19 -20.37 -4.55
N ALA A 503 -25.88 -19.94 -5.77
CA ALA A 503 -26.84 -19.32 -6.71
C ALA A 503 -27.64 -18.17 -6.07
N VAL A 504 -26.91 -17.20 -5.54
CA VAL A 504 -27.46 -16.09 -4.74
C VAL A 504 -28.19 -15.08 -5.63
N ASP A 505 -29.43 -14.77 -5.23
CA ASP A 505 -30.19 -13.63 -5.72
C ASP A 505 -30.08 -12.47 -4.73
N VAL A 506 -29.69 -11.29 -5.21
CA VAL A 506 -29.60 -10.10 -4.35
C VAL A 506 -29.93 -8.82 -5.10
N THR A 507 -30.45 -7.85 -4.36
CA THR A 507 -30.72 -6.51 -4.85
C THR A 507 -29.90 -5.52 -4.03
N VAL A 508 -29.17 -4.64 -4.71
CA VAL A 508 -28.38 -3.57 -4.10
C VAL A 508 -28.95 -2.23 -4.56
N PRO A 509 -29.34 -1.33 -3.66
CA PRO A 509 -29.85 -0.01 -4.05
C PRO A 509 -28.75 0.84 -4.69
N ARG A 510 -29.10 1.59 -5.75
CA ARG A 510 -28.16 2.59 -6.33
C ARG A 510 -28.17 3.87 -5.52
N ASP A 511 -27.10 4.64 -5.69
CA ASP A 511 -26.87 5.96 -5.08
C ASP A 511 -26.93 5.92 -3.54
N GLN A 512 -26.61 4.75 -2.98
CA GLN A 512 -26.64 4.43 -1.56
C GLN A 512 -25.36 3.70 -1.17
N MET A 513 -25.05 3.73 0.14
CA MET A 513 -23.97 2.95 0.72
C MET A 513 -24.50 1.61 1.23
N SER A 514 -24.06 0.52 0.60
CA SER A 514 -24.37 -0.85 1.00
C SER A 514 -23.17 -1.52 1.66
N VAL A 515 -23.34 -2.13 2.83
CA VAL A 515 -22.29 -2.89 3.52
C VAL A 515 -22.50 -4.38 3.35
N PHE A 516 -21.48 -5.10 2.92
CA PHE A 516 -21.46 -6.55 2.82
C PHE A 516 -20.70 -7.12 4.02
N CYS A 517 -21.39 -7.85 4.90
CA CYS A 517 -20.84 -8.37 6.15
C CYS A 517 -21.04 -9.90 6.28
N GLY A 518 -20.49 -10.49 7.35
CA GLY A 518 -20.58 -11.93 7.63
C GLY A 518 -19.21 -12.60 7.85
N PRO A 519 -19.17 -13.88 8.26
CA PRO A 519 -17.93 -14.59 8.60
C PRO A 519 -16.87 -14.64 7.48
N SER A 520 -15.59 -14.84 7.80
CA SER A 520 -14.55 -15.04 6.76
C SER A 520 -14.91 -16.22 5.85
N GLY A 521 -14.73 -16.09 4.53
CA GLY A 521 -15.08 -17.15 3.58
C GLY A 521 -16.58 -17.38 3.35
N SER A 522 -17.47 -16.51 3.81
CA SER A 522 -18.94 -16.65 3.60
C SER A 522 -19.43 -16.24 2.20
N GLY A 523 -18.56 -15.69 1.33
CA GLY A 523 -18.89 -15.31 -0.05
C GLY A 523 -18.95 -13.79 -0.34
N LYS A 524 -18.70 -12.92 0.66
CA LYS A 524 -18.73 -11.45 0.51
C LYS A 524 -17.88 -10.93 -0.66
N THR A 525 -16.58 -11.24 -0.61
CA THR A 525 -15.60 -10.81 -1.63
C THR A 525 -15.88 -11.47 -2.98
N SER A 526 -16.38 -12.71 -2.99
CA SER A 526 -16.78 -13.39 -4.23
C SER A 526 -17.95 -12.69 -4.93
N LEU A 527 -18.88 -12.11 -4.18
CA LEU A 527 -19.94 -11.29 -4.79
C LEU A 527 -19.45 -9.89 -5.16
N ALA A 528 -18.71 -9.23 -4.27
CA ALA A 528 -18.25 -7.86 -4.49
C ALA A 528 -17.19 -7.75 -5.60
N MET A 529 -16.09 -8.49 -5.49
CA MET A 529 -14.96 -8.40 -6.42
C MET A 529 -15.09 -9.37 -7.59
N ASP A 530 -15.27 -10.66 -7.30
CA ASP A 530 -15.24 -11.69 -8.36
C ASP A 530 -16.51 -11.73 -9.23
N THR A 531 -17.58 -11.05 -8.81
CA THR A 531 -18.86 -11.00 -9.54
C THR A 531 -19.21 -9.58 -9.98
N LEU A 532 -19.47 -8.66 -9.04
CA LEU A 532 -19.92 -7.29 -9.35
C LEU A 532 -18.85 -6.47 -10.05
N TYR A 533 -17.66 -6.36 -9.47
CA TYR A 533 -16.56 -5.63 -10.08
C TYR A 533 -16.14 -6.27 -11.41
N ALA A 534 -15.94 -7.60 -11.43
CA ALA A 534 -15.56 -8.32 -12.65
C ALA A 534 -16.56 -8.10 -13.81
N GLU A 535 -17.86 -8.16 -13.54
CA GLU A 535 -18.87 -7.89 -14.56
C GLU A 535 -18.90 -6.42 -14.99
N GLY A 536 -18.72 -5.48 -14.05
CA GLY A 536 -18.66 -4.05 -14.33
C GLY A 536 -17.47 -3.71 -15.23
N GLN A 537 -16.30 -4.27 -14.91
CA GLN A 537 -15.08 -4.14 -15.69
C GLN A 537 -15.23 -4.77 -17.08
N ARG A 538 -15.80 -5.99 -17.15
CA ARG A 538 -16.08 -6.67 -18.43
C ARG A 538 -16.97 -5.81 -19.34
N ARG A 539 -18.10 -5.29 -18.82
CA ARG A 539 -19.02 -4.44 -19.59
C ARG A 539 -18.36 -3.16 -20.06
N TYR A 540 -17.54 -2.54 -19.22
CA TYR A 540 -16.77 -1.37 -19.59
C TYR A 540 -15.81 -1.68 -20.75
N VAL A 541 -15.02 -2.75 -20.65
CA VAL A 541 -14.09 -3.16 -21.72
C VAL A 541 -14.83 -3.53 -23.01
N GLU A 542 -15.99 -4.19 -22.91
CA GLU A 542 -16.84 -4.51 -24.06
C GLU A 542 -17.40 -3.27 -24.78
N SER A 543 -17.61 -2.17 -24.04
CA SER A 543 -18.01 -0.88 -24.61
C SER A 543 -16.91 -0.15 -25.37
N LEU A 544 -15.64 -0.52 -25.18
CA LEU A 544 -14.51 0.10 -25.87
C LEU A 544 -14.39 -0.37 -27.32
N SER A 545 -13.68 0.40 -28.13
CA SER A 545 -13.39 0.06 -29.53
C SER A 545 -12.63 -1.27 -29.63
N ALA A 546 -12.75 -1.95 -30.78
CA ALA A 546 -12.04 -3.21 -31.01
C ALA A 546 -10.51 -3.08 -30.85
N TYR A 547 -9.96 -1.92 -31.20
CA TYR A 547 -8.54 -1.59 -31.03
C TYR A 547 -8.13 -1.51 -29.56
N ALA A 548 -8.90 -0.79 -28.72
CA ALA A 548 -8.61 -0.67 -27.30
C ALA A 548 -8.70 -2.04 -26.57
N ARG A 549 -9.64 -2.89 -27.00
CA ARG A 549 -9.79 -4.26 -26.46
C ARG A 549 -8.58 -5.15 -26.70
N GLN A 550 -7.78 -4.91 -27.74
CA GLN A 550 -6.57 -5.68 -28.02
C GLN A 550 -5.53 -5.57 -26.89
N PHE A 551 -5.49 -4.43 -26.19
CA PHE A 551 -4.54 -4.18 -25.10
C PHE A 551 -5.03 -4.59 -23.71
N LEU A 552 -6.36 -4.71 -23.54
CA LEU A 552 -6.98 -4.99 -22.24
C LEU A 552 -7.28 -6.47 -22.00
N GLY A 553 -7.18 -7.32 -23.03
CA GLY A 553 -7.46 -8.75 -22.95
C GLY A 553 -8.96 -9.07 -22.83
N GLN A 554 -9.31 -10.36 -22.95
CA GLN A 554 -10.67 -10.83 -22.67
C GLN A 554 -10.82 -11.13 -21.18
N MET A 555 -11.80 -10.50 -20.54
CA MET A 555 -12.12 -10.77 -19.14
C MET A 555 -13.08 -11.98 -19.04
N PRO A 556 -12.81 -12.95 -18.16
CA PRO A 556 -13.68 -14.10 -17.98
C PRO A 556 -15.05 -13.64 -17.46
N LYS A 557 -16.12 -14.18 -18.04
CA LYS A 557 -17.49 -13.90 -17.58
C LYS A 557 -17.72 -14.59 -16.22
N PRO A 558 -18.16 -13.85 -15.17
CA PRO A 558 -18.47 -14.46 -13.89
C PRO A 558 -19.68 -15.40 -13.97
N LYS A 559 -19.72 -16.39 -13.07
CA LYS A 559 -20.81 -17.39 -13.02
C LYS A 559 -22.06 -16.78 -12.38
N LEU A 560 -22.98 -16.27 -13.21
CA LEU A 560 -24.28 -15.74 -12.81
C LEU A 560 -25.31 -15.90 -13.93
N GLU A 561 -26.59 -15.96 -13.58
CA GLU A 561 -27.69 -16.06 -14.56
C GLU A 561 -27.93 -14.73 -15.26
N ALA A 562 -28.15 -13.66 -14.47
CA ALA A 562 -28.40 -12.33 -14.99
C ALA A 562 -27.98 -11.24 -14.01
N ILE A 563 -27.59 -10.09 -14.54
CA ILE A 563 -27.32 -8.88 -13.75
C ILE A 563 -27.75 -7.63 -14.52
N SER A 564 -28.50 -6.76 -13.86
CA SER A 564 -29.03 -5.51 -14.41
C SER A 564 -28.76 -4.32 -13.49
N GLY A 565 -28.82 -3.09 -14.02
CA GLY A 565 -28.61 -1.86 -13.24
C GLY A 565 -27.15 -1.54 -12.89
N LEU A 566 -26.18 -2.32 -13.37
CA LEU A 566 -24.76 -2.14 -13.06
C LEU A 566 -24.17 -0.89 -13.74
N SER A 567 -23.50 -0.05 -12.95
CA SER A 567 -22.76 1.14 -13.43
C SER A 567 -21.29 0.79 -13.67
N PRO A 568 -20.48 1.65 -14.34
CA PRO A 568 -19.03 1.48 -14.38
C PRO A 568 -18.48 1.30 -12.96
N ALA A 569 -17.66 0.26 -12.75
CA ALA A 569 -17.22 -0.15 -11.43
C ALA A 569 -15.74 0.18 -11.20
N ILE A 570 -15.43 0.71 -10.03
CA ILE A 570 -14.05 0.95 -9.55
C ILE A 570 -13.86 0.19 -8.25
N ALA A 571 -12.91 -0.74 -8.22
CA ALA A 571 -12.51 -1.44 -7.01
C ALA A 571 -11.31 -0.75 -6.34
N ILE A 572 -11.40 -0.54 -5.03
CA ILE A 572 -10.32 -0.01 -4.19
C ILE A 572 -9.87 -1.11 -3.23
N GLU A 573 -8.88 -1.88 -3.68
CA GLU A 573 -8.29 -3.02 -2.95
C GLU A 573 -7.00 -2.64 -2.22
N GLN A 574 -6.60 -3.49 -1.26
CA GLN A 574 -5.32 -3.42 -0.55
C GLN A 574 -4.15 -3.99 -1.37
N LYS A 575 -4.00 -3.54 -2.61
CA LYS A 575 -2.82 -3.88 -3.40
C LYS A 575 -1.75 -2.83 -3.21
N THR A 576 -0.55 -3.27 -2.84
CA THR A 576 0.64 -2.43 -2.75
C THR A 576 0.80 -1.65 -4.06
N LEU A 577 0.91 -0.33 -3.91
CA LEU A 577 1.23 0.57 -5.01
C LEU A 577 2.61 0.17 -5.57
N GLY A 578 2.78 0.32 -6.89
CA GLY A 578 3.91 -0.27 -7.63
C GLY A 578 5.26 -0.11 -6.93
N ALA A 579 6.10 -1.15 -7.03
CA ALA A 579 7.36 -1.28 -6.29
C ALA A 579 8.49 -0.31 -6.72
N THR A 580 8.17 0.73 -7.50
CA THR A 580 9.18 1.65 -8.00
C THR A 580 9.44 2.75 -6.98
N PRO A 581 10.71 3.07 -6.66
CA PRO A 581 11.06 4.15 -5.73
C PRO A 581 10.55 5.54 -6.15
N ARG A 582 10.19 5.72 -7.44
CA ARG A 582 9.63 6.96 -7.99
C ARG A 582 8.15 7.15 -7.69
N SER A 583 7.46 6.10 -7.24
CA SER A 583 6.07 6.19 -6.82
C SER A 583 6.03 6.76 -5.41
N THR A 584 5.48 7.96 -5.24
CA THR A 584 5.30 8.63 -3.95
C THR A 584 3.83 8.92 -3.68
N VAL A 585 3.49 9.31 -2.45
CA VAL A 585 2.13 9.76 -2.11
C VAL A 585 1.65 10.86 -3.06
N GLY A 586 2.52 11.83 -3.38
CA GLY A 586 2.21 12.94 -4.28
C GLY A 586 1.91 12.49 -5.71
N THR A 587 2.61 11.48 -6.23
CA THR A 587 2.34 10.98 -7.60
C THR A 587 1.07 10.13 -7.65
N VAL A 588 0.79 9.33 -6.62
CA VAL A 588 -0.40 8.43 -6.59
C VAL A 588 -1.69 9.22 -6.39
N THR A 589 -1.63 10.32 -5.66
CA THR A 589 -2.75 11.25 -5.47
C THR A 589 -2.89 12.28 -6.60
N GLU A 590 -2.00 12.25 -7.60
CA GLU A 590 -1.87 13.26 -8.66
C GLU A 590 -1.56 14.69 -8.17
N VAL A 591 -1.41 14.91 -6.85
CA VAL A 591 -1.02 16.21 -6.27
C VAL A 591 0.27 16.73 -6.88
N HIS A 592 1.21 15.83 -7.20
CA HIS A 592 2.45 16.19 -7.88
C HIS A 592 2.22 16.86 -9.24
N ASP A 593 1.23 16.41 -10.02
CA ASP A 593 0.92 17.00 -11.32
C ASP A 593 0.35 18.41 -11.17
N TYR A 594 -0.53 18.62 -10.19
CA TYR A 594 -1.04 19.96 -9.86
C TYR A 594 0.07 20.89 -9.38
N LEU A 595 0.96 20.40 -8.50
CA LEU A 595 2.12 21.17 -8.04
C LEU A 595 3.04 21.53 -9.22
N ARG A 596 3.30 20.61 -10.16
CA ARG A 596 4.10 20.90 -11.35
C ARG A 596 3.51 22.06 -12.16
N VAL A 597 2.19 22.05 -12.37
CA VAL A 597 1.51 23.14 -13.09
C VAL A 597 1.57 24.44 -12.29
N LEU A 598 1.36 24.38 -10.97
CA LEU A 598 1.42 25.52 -10.07
C LEU A 598 2.80 26.19 -10.10
N PHE A 599 3.86 25.42 -9.89
CA PHE A 599 5.24 25.92 -9.91
C PHE A 599 5.65 26.43 -11.30
N ALA A 600 5.22 25.78 -12.38
CA ALA A 600 5.49 26.26 -13.73
C ALA A 600 4.80 27.59 -14.08
N ARG A 601 3.65 27.89 -13.46
CA ARG A 601 2.85 29.08 -13.75
C ARG A 601 3.10 30.24 -12.78
N LEU A 602 3.33 29.95 -11.51
CA LEU A 602 3.42 30.94 -10.43
C LEU A 602 4.81 31.00 -9.79
N GLY A 603 5.70 30.05 -10.10
CA GLY A 603 7.04 30.02 -9.55
C GLY A 603 7.83 31.25 -9.99
N GLN A 604 8.37 31.98 -9.01
CA GLN A 604 9.40 32.98 -9.26
C GLN A 604 10.76 32.29 -9.27
N MET A 605 11.49 32.44 -10.36
CA MET A 605 12.84 31.90 -10.47
C MET A 605 13.81 32.85 -9.78
N TYR A 606 14.73 32.28 -9.02
CA TYR A 606 15.82 33.01 -8.38
C TYR A 606 17.14 32.39 -8.81
N CYS A 607 18.16 33.21 -9.02
CA CYS A 607 19.49 32.70 -9.29
C CYS A 607 20.03 31.95 -8.06
N PRO A 608 20.54 30.71 -8.20
CA PRO A 608 21.08 29.96 -7.07
C PRO A 608 22.34 30.58 -6.46
N GLY A 609 23.10 31.38 -7.23
CA GLY A 609 24.31 32.05 -6.78
C GLY A 609 24.04 33.33 -5.98
N CYS A 610 23.22 34.25 -6.52
CA CYS A 610 22.99 35.56 -5.91
C CYS A 610 21.60 35.76 -5.28
N GLN A 611 20.68 34.79 -5.42
CA GLN A 611 19.29 34.88 -4.98
C GLN A 611 18.51 36.10 -5.51
N GLU A 612 18.95 36.68 -6.64
CA GLU A 612 18.18 37.72 -7.33
C GLU A 612 17.10 37.08 -8.23
N PRO A 613 15.91 37.69 -8.36
CA PRO A 613 14.88 37.22 -9.27
C PRO A 613 15.39 37.17 -10.70
N ILE A 614 15.15 36.04 -11.38
CA ILE A 614 15.44 35.89 -12.80
C ILE A 614 14.24 36.44 -13.58
N GLU A 615 14.47 37.51 -14.33
CA GLU A 615 13.47 38.19 -15.13
C GLU A 615 13.81 38.11 -16.61
N ARG A 616 12.79 38.09 -17.48
CA ARG A 616 12.99 38.30 -18.91
C ARG A 616 13.11 39.79 -19.17
N GLN A 617 14.12 40.19 -19.92
CA GLN A 617 14.25 41.56 -20.37
C GLN A 617 13.65 41.69 -21.77
N THR A 618 12.95 42.78 -22.03
CA THR A 618 12.55 43.16 -23.39
C THR A 618 13.69 43.89 -24.08
N THR A 619 13.69 43.90 -25.42
CA THR A 619 14.66 44.66 -26.21
C THR A 619 14.70 46.13 -25.78
N ASP A 620 13.55 46.76 -25.53
CA ASP A 620 13.46 48.14 -25.04
C ASP A 620 14.11 48.33 -23.67
N GLN A 621 13.93 47.40 -22.73
CA GLN A 621 14.58 47.46 -21.42
C GLN A 621 16.10 47.33 -21.52
N ILE A 622 16.60 46.51 -22.45
CA ILE A 622 18.04 46.39 -22.73
C ILE A 622 18.58 47.72 -23.27
N ILE A 623 17.88 48.33 -24.24
CA ILE A 623 18.24 49.63 -24.81
C ILE A 623 18.24 50.72 -23.73
N ASP A 624 17.19 50.80 -22.91
CA ASP A 624 17.06 51.75 -21.81
C ASP A 624 18.22 51.61 -20.82
N ARG A 625 18.61 50.38 -20.49
CA ARG A 625 19.72 50.09 -19.58
C ARG A 625 21.07 50.53 -20.15
N ILE A 626 21.31 50.35 -21.45
CA ILE A 626 22.52 50.84 -22.13
C ILE A 626 22.57 52.38 -22.11
N LEU A 627 21.45 53.03 -22.41
CA LEU A 627 21.36 54.50 -22.45
C LEU A 627 21.39 55.15 -21.06
N ALA A 628 21.08 54.40 -19.99
CA ALA A 628 21.20 54.85 -18.61
C ALA A 628 22.65 54.87 -18.09
N LEU A 629 23.61 54.29 -18.82
CA LEU A 629 25.04 54.37 -18.48
C LEU A 629 25.57 55.80 -18.65
N PRO A 630 26.68 56.17 -17.99
CA PRO A 630 27.27 57.50 -18.12
C PRO A 630 27.56 57.87 -19.58
N GLU A 631 27.32 59.14 -19.93
CA GLU A 631 27.57 59.63 -21.29
C GLU A 631 29.04 59.43 -21.68
N LYS A 632 29.28 59.01 -22.93
CA LYS A 632 30.60 58.70 -23.51
C LYS A 632 31.27 57.41 -23.02
N THR A 633 30.61 56.59 -22.19
CA THR A 633 31.06 55.22 -21.90
C THR A 633 31.22 54.43 -23.21
N ALA A 634 32.39 53.81 -23.42
CA ALA A 634 32.68 53.04 -24.62
C ALA A 634 32.33 51.56 -24.40
N LEU A 635 31.50 51.00 -25.28
CA LEU A 635 30.99 49.64 -25.19
C LEU A 635 31.19 48.89 -26.50
N TYR A 636 31.55 47.61 -26.41
CA TYR A 636 31.34 46.67 -27.51
C TYR A 636 30.06 45.88 -27.25
N LEU A 637 29.15 45.93 -28.21
CA LEU A 637 27.96 45.10 -28.23
C LEU A 637 28.33 43.80 -28.92
N ALA A 638 28.42 42.72 -28.15
CA ALA A 638 28.87 41.42 -28.64
C ALA A 638 27.76 40.36 -28.52
N ALA A 639 27.69 39.48 -29.52
CA ALA A 639 26.76 38.36 -29.55
C ALA A 639 27.52 37.06 -29.23
N PRO A 640 27.20 36.35 -28.13
CA PRO A 640 27.84 35.08 -27.82
C PRO A 640 27.43 34.00 -28.83
N ILE A 641 28.39 33.21 -29.29
CA ILE A 641 28.18 32.09 -30.21
C ILE A 641 28.58 30.80 -29.52
N LEU A 642 27.60 29.92 -29.30
CA LEU A 642 27.86 28.58 -28.78
C LEU A 642 28.39 27.67 -29.89
N VAL A 643 29.62 27.17 -29.71
CA VAL A 643 30.29 26.24 -30.65
C VAL A 643 30.46 24.89 -29.97
N PRO A 644 29.74 23.83 -30.40
CA PRO A 644 29.91 22.49 -29.82
C PRO A 644 31.33 21.95 -30.04
N VAL A 645 31.88 21.29 -29.02
CA VAL A 645 33.20 20.64 -29.08
C VAL A 645 33.24 19.64 -30.24
N GLY A 646 34.32 19.68 -31.04
CA GLY A 646 34.53 18.86 -32.23
C GLY A 646 34.12 19.51 -33.55
N GLN A 647 33.50 20.70 -33.53
CA GLN A 647 33.26 21.48 -34.75
C GLN A 647 34.48 22.34 -35.13
N SER A 648 34.66 22.55 -36.43
CA SER A 648 35.75 23.34 -36.97
C SER A 648 35.42 24.83 -36.94
N TYR A 649 36.28 25.62 -36.27
CA TYR A 649 36.13 27.08 -36.15
C TYR A 649 36.38 27.82 -37.48
N SER A 650 37.13 27.26 -38.43
CA SER A 650 37.39 27.92 -39.72
C SER A 650 36.12 28.18 -40.52
N LYS A 651 35.21 27.20 -40.56
CA LYS A 651 33.89 27.34 -41.20
C LYS A 651 33.00 28.37 -40.50
N LEU A 652 33.17 28.57 -39.19
CA LEU A 652 32.44 29.57 -38.44
C LEU A 652 32.89 30.98 -38.85
N TRP A 653 34.20 31.20 -38.97
CA TRP A 653 34.78 32.48 -39.40
C TRP A 653 34.38 32.85 -40.82
N ASP A 654 34.46 31.92 -41.78
CA ASP A 654 34.02 32.14 -43.17
C ASP A 654 32.55 32.58 -43.24
N ARG A 655 31.69 31.93 -42.45
CA ARG A 655 30.26 32.25 -42.39
C ARG A 655 30.02 33.64 -41.81
N LEU A 656 30.68 33.98 -40.70
CA LEU A 656 30.55 35.29 -40.06
C LEU A 656 31.11 36.42 -40.94
N GLY A 657 32.22 36.19 -41.63
CA GLY A 657 32.79 37.13 -42.61
C GLY A 657 31.84 37.36 -43.79
N THR A 658 31.20 36.30 -44.31
CA THR A 658 30.20 36.42 -45.39
C THR A 658 28.96 37.21 -44.93
N GLN A 659 28.64 37.19 -43.63
CA GLN A 659 27.56 37.97 -43.03
C GLN A 659 27.95 39.42 -42.71
N GLY A 660 29.20 39.83 -42.97
CA GLY A 660 29.68 41.20 -42.83
C GLY A 660 30.29 41.53 -41.46
N TYR A 661 30.46 40.56 -40.58
CA TYR A 661 31.17 40.77 -39.31
C TYR A 661 32.68 40.83 -39.53
N LEU A 662 33.38 41.66 -38.76
CA LEU A 662 34.82 41.91 -38.93
C LEU A 662 35.67 41.46 -37.75
N ARG A 663 35.07 41.33 -36.55
CA ARG A 663 35.80 41.05 -35.31
C ARG A 663 35.06 40.05 -34.45
N ALA A 664 35.82 39.22 -33.76
CA ALA A 664 35.33 38.35 -32.70
C ALA A 664 36.25 38.45 -31.50
N ARG A 665 35.68 38.36 -30.31
CA ARG A 665 36.38 38.27 -29.03
C ARG A 665 36.42 36.81 -28.61
N ILE A 666 37.62 36.29 -28.38
CA ILE A 666 37.88 34.88 -28.06
C ILE A 666 38.58 34.84 -26.72
N ASN A 667 37.99 34.16 -25.74
CA ASN A 667 38.48 34.13 -24.35
C ASN A 667 38.85 35.53 -23.84
N GLY A 668 38.01 36.52 -24.15
CA GLY A 668 38.19 37.90 -23.72
C GLY A 668 39.13 38.77 -24.58
N THR A 669 39.83 38.22 -25.60
CA THR A 669 40.73 39.01 -26.47
C THR A 669 40.12 39.26 -27.84
N THR A 670 40.13 40.49 -28.36
CA THR A 670 39.55 40.81 -29.67
C THR A 670 40.52 40.51 -30.81
N TYR A 671 40.05 39.75 -31.80
CA TYR A 671 40.74 39.45 -33.05
C TYR A 671 39.94 39.97 -34.25
N MET A 672 40.63 40.31 -35.33
CA MET A 672 39.99 40.39 -36.65
C MET A 672 39.69 38.99 -37.14
N LEU A 673 38.55 38.77 -37.81
CA LEU A 673 38.17 37.43 -38.26
C LEU A 673 39.21 36.80 -39.21
N ASP A 674 39.94 37.62 -39.95
CA ASP A 674 41.01 37.18 -40.87
C ASP A 674 42.35 36.86 -40.16
N ASP A 675 42.48 37.19 -38.87
CA ASP A 675 43.69 37.04 -38.06
C ASP A 675 43.38 36.41 -36.69
N VAL A 676 42.52 35.40 -36.70
CA VAL A 676 42.20 34.61 -35.51
C VAL A 676 43.27 33.51 -35.32
N PRO A 677 43.82 33.31 -34.10
CA PRO A 677 44.76 32.23 -33.81
C PRO A 677 44.19 30.84 -34.13
N GLU A 678 45.05 29.89 -34.48
CA GLU A 678 44.62 28.50 -34.73
C GLU A 678 44.06 27.89 -33.44
N MET A 679 42.77 27.51 -33.45
CA MET A 679 42.05 27.01 -32.27
C MET A 679 41.86 25.50 -32.31
N ASP A 680 42.09 24.83 -31.18
CA ASP A 680 41.92 23.39 -31.04
C ASP A 680 40.43 23.03 -30.90
N HIS A 681 39.86 22.38 -31.92
CA HIS A 681 38.46 21.93 -31.92
C HIS A 681 38.10 20.98 -30.76
N LYS A 682 39.08 20.44 -30.02
CA LYS A 682 38.86 19.61 -28.82
C LYS A 682 38.75 20.42 -27.52
N ARG A 683 39.02 21.72 -27.57
CA ARG A 683 38.92 22.63 -26.42
C ARG A 683 37.71 23.54 -26.57
N GLU A 684 37.16 23.92 -25.43
CA GLU A 684 36.09 24.90 -25.33
C GLU A 684 36.68 26.32 -25.30
N TYR A 685 36.13 27.22 -26.11
CA TYR A 685 36.52 28.63 -26.18
C TYR A 685 35.25 29.48 -26.07
N SER A 686 35.31 30.59 -25.34
CA SER A 686 34.23 31.58 -25.38
C SER A 686 34.39 32.44 -26.64
N VAL A 687 33.37 32.45 -27.49
CA VAL A 687 33.38 33.19 -28.76
C VAL A 687 32.27 34.21 -28.76
N GLU A 688 32.62 35.48 -28.88
CA GLU A 688 31.68 36.61 -28.90
C GLU A 688 31.90 37.43 -30.18
N VAL A 689 30.91 37.55 -31.04
CA VAL A 689 31.03 38.33 -32.28
C VAL A 689 30.73 39.80 -31.97
N ILE A 690 31.63 40.71 -32.33
CA ILE A 690 31.42 42.15 -32.08
C ILE A 690 30.50 42.70 -33.17
N VAL A 691 29.29 43.09 -32.78
CA VAL A 691 28.24 43.59 -33.68
C VAL A 691 28.35 45.09 -33.89
N ASP A 692 28.50 45.88 -32.82
CA ASP A 692 28.82 47.31 -32.91
C ASP A 692 29.75 47.75 -31.78
N ARG A 693 30.43 48.87 -31.99
CA ARG A 693 31.28 49.55 -31.02
C ARG A 693 30.75 50.96 -30.85
N ILE A 694 30.11 51.20 -29.73
CA ILE A 694 29.37 52.44 -29.48
C ILE A 694 30.01 53.24 -28.36
N LYS A 695 29.73 54.54 -28.36
CA LYS A 695 29.85 55.37 -27.17
C LYS A 695 28.44 55.77 -26.77
N VAL A 696 28.12 55.62 -25.48
CA VAL A 696 26.77 55.91 -24.97
C VAL A 696 26.45 57.39 -25.22
N ASP A 697 25.40 57.62 -26.02
CA ASP A 697 24.86 58.92 -26.38
C ASP A 697 23.32 58.82 -26.34
N PRO A 698 22.64 59.48 -25.38
CA PRO A 698 21.18 59.46 -25.28
C PRO A 698 20.45 59.93 -26.55
N GLY A 699 21.10 60.73 -27.40
CA GLY A 699 20.54 61.20 -28.67
C GLY A 699 20.50 60.15 -29.79
N GLN A 700 21.14 58.98 -29.61
CA GLN A 700 21.29 57.94 -30.64
C GLN A 700 20.52 56.65 -30.33
N ARG A 701 19.36 56.74 -29.66
CA ARG A 701 18.53 55.56 -29.32
C ARG A 701 18.29 54.63 -30.50
N GLY A 702 17.94 55.16 -31.68
CA GLY A 702 17.65 54.34 -32.87
C GLY A 702 18.82 53.45 -33.28
N ARG A 703 20.04 54.03 -33.31
CA ARG A 703 21.25 53.27 -33.65
C ARG A 703 21.56 52.19 -32.62
N VAL A 704 21.46 52.51 -31.32
CA VAL A 704 21.66 51.53 -30.24
C VAL A 704 20.63 50.41 -30.35
N GLY A 705 19.38 50.74 -30.69
CA GLY A 705 18.31 49.77 -30.96
C GLY A 705 18.67 48.79 -32.07
N ASP A 706 19.03 49.28 -33.25
CA ASP A 706 19.39 48.45 -34.40
C ASP A 706 20.56 47.49 -34.09
N SER A 707 21.56 47.98 -33.35
CA SER A 707 22.71 47.17 -32.94
C SER A 707 22.36 46.13 -31.88
N VAL A 708 21.49 46.47 -30.92
CA VAL A 708 21.00 45.54 -29.90
C VAL A 708 20.16 44.44 -30.54
N GLU A 709 19.23 44.78 -31.44
CA GLU A 709 18.44 43.80 -32.19
C GLU A 709 19.33 42.84 -32.99
N SER A 710 20.29 43.39 -33.73
CA SER A 710 21.23 42.59 -34.52
C SER A 710 22.06 41.64 -33.65
N ALA A 711 22.50 42.10 -32.46
CA ALA A 711 23.26 41.28 -31.53
C ALA A 711 22.41 40.20 -30.85
N LEU A 712 21.17 40.53 -30.45
CA LEU A 712 20.24 39.56 -29.90
C LEU A 712 19.86 38.50 -30.93
N ASP A 713 19.63 38.86 -32.19
CA ASP A 713 19.32 37.90 -33.26
C ASP A 713 20.49 36.93 -33.50
N LEU A 714 21.72 37.45 -33.56
CA LEU A 714 22.91 36.63 -33.75
C LEU A 714 23.20 35.74 -32.51
N GLY A 715 23.03 36.28 -31.30
CA GLY A 715 23.24 35.62 -30.02
C GLY A 715 22.06 34.77 -29.54
N ARG A 716 21.02 34.58 -30.37
CA ARG A 716 19.80 33.82 -30.03
C ARG A 716 19.10 34.29 -28.75
N GLY A 717 18.99 35.60 -28.59
CA GLY A 717 18.35 36.27 -27.47
C GLY A 717 19.30 36.63 -26.33
N GLU A 718 20.62 36.58 -26.54
CA GLU A 718 21.64 37.00 -25.57
C GLU A 718 22.59 38.04 -26.18
N ILE A 719 22.99 39.02 -25.37
CA ILE A 719 23.94 40.09 -25.74
C ILE A 719 24.89 40.37 -24.58
N HIS A 720 26.17 40.53 -24.89
CA HIS A 720 27.23 40.89 -23.96
C HIS A 720 27.64 42.35 -24.18
N LEU A 721 27.59 43.14 -23.11
CA LEU A 721 28.06 44.52 -23.07
C LEU A 721 29.48 44.54 -22.50
N VAL A 722 30.47 44.65 -23.39
CA VAL A 722 31.88 44.70 -22.97
C VAL A 722 32.27 46.16 -22.73
N HIS A 723 32.59 46.50 -21.48
CA HIS A 723 33.03 47.84 -21.09
C HIS A 723 34.50 48.02 -21.42
N VAL A 724 34.80 48.97 -22.32
CA VAL A 724 36.17 49.25 -22.76
C VAL A 724 36.87 50.09 -21.71
N ASP A 725 37.83 49.49 -21.00
CA ASP A 725 38.69 50.16 -20.02
C ASP A 725 40.15 50.17 -20.50
N ARG A 726 40.78 51.35 -20.54
CA ARG A 726 42.17 51.46 -21.02
C ARG A 726 43.20 51.18 -19.94
N ASP A 727 42.79 51.15 -18.68
CA ASP A 727 43.66 50.95 -17.53
C ASP A 727 43.72 49.46 -17.11
N VAL A 728 42.95 48.60 -17.78
CA VAL A 728 42.83 47.16 -17.52
C VAL A 728 43.13 46.39 -18.82
N GLU A 729 43.80 45.23 -18.72
CA GLU A 729 44.02 44.36 -19.87
C GLU A 729 42.69 43.85 -20.44
N GLU A 730 42.61 43.73 -21.76
CA GLU A 730 41.36 43.42 -22.49
C GLU A 730 40.62 42.15 -22.05
N PRO A 731 41.31 41.03 -21.71
CA PRO A 731 40.64 39.84 -21.18
C PRO A 731 39.85 40.08 -19.90
N ASP A 732 40.29 41.04 -19.08
CA ASP A 732 39.74 41.36 -17.76
C ASP A 732 38.72 42.51 -17.80
N TRP A 733 38.37 42.99 -19.00
CA TRP A 733 37.30 43.98 -19.15
C TRP A 733 35.97 43.46 -18.61
N ARG A 734 35.27 44.33 -17.88
CA ARG A 734 33.94 44.02 -17.34
C ARG A 734 32.97 43.72 -18.48
N VAL A 735 32.26 42.60 -18.36
CA VAL A 735 31.19 42.20 -19.29
C VAL A 735 29.87 42.13 -18.53
N ASP A 736 28.88 42.92 -18.92
CA ASP A 736 27.51 42.74 -18.44
C ASP A 736 26.73 41.88 -19.45
N ARG A 737 26.11 40.78 -19.00
CA ARG A 737 25.32 39.89 -19.86
C ARG A 737 23.83 40.21 -19.73
N LEU A 738 23.15 40.37 -20.85
CA LEU A 738 21.72 40.67 -20.92
C LEU A 738 21.03 39.66 -21.84
N SER A 739 19.79 39.27 -21.52
CA SER A 739 19.06 38.24 -22.27
C SER A 739 17.56 38.50 -22.34
N LEU A 740 16.97 38.13 -23.49
CA LEU A 740 15.52 37.97 -23.66
C LEU A 740 14.99 36.69 -22.98
N ASN A 741 15.88 35.75 -22.69
CA ASN A 741 15.57 34.53 -21.94
C ASN A 741 15.66 34.80 -20.43
N TYR A 742 15.24 33.82 -19.64
CA TYR A 742 15.41 33.88 -18.18
C TYR A 742 16.90 33.73 -17.85
N SER A 743 17.59 34.83 -17.53
CA SER A 743 18.98 34.83 -17.10
C SER A 743 19.18 35.63 -15.82
N CYS A 744 20.22 35.27 -15.06
CA CYS A 744 20.63 36.07 -13.92
C CYS A 744 21.31 37.36 -14.44
N PRO A 745 20.96 38.56 -13.94
CA PRO A 745 21.63 39.80 -14.34
C PRO A 745 23.04 39.95 -13.77
N ARG A 746 23.53 38.99 -12.97
CA ARG A 746 24.74 39.13 -12.15
C ARG A 746 25.65 37.90 -12.08
N CYS A 747 25.13 36.70 -12.30
CA CYS A 747 25.89 35.45 -12.26
C CYS A 747 25.99 34.83 -13.65
N ASP A 748 27.09 34.13 -13.89
CA ASP A 748 27.46 33.53 -15.17
C ASP A 748 26.86 32.13 -15.43
N ASP A 749 26.20 31.53 -14.42
CA ASP A 749 25.64 30.16 -14.42
C ASP A 749 24.11 30.11 -14.54
#